data_AF-A0A943SK83-F1
#
_entry.id   AF-A0A943SK83-F1
#
_cell.length_a   1.000
_cell.length_b   1.000
_cell.length_c   1.000
_cell.angle_alpha   90.00
_cell.angle_beta   90.00
_cell.angle_gamma   90.00
#
_symmetry.space_group_name_H-M   'P 1'
#
loop_
_entity.id
_entity.type
_entity.pdbx_description
1 polymer ?
#
loop_
_entity_poly.entity_id
_entity_poly.type
_entity_poly.pdbx_seq_one_letter_code
_entity_poly.pdbx_strand_id
1 'polypeptide(L)'
;YQVKTAIVGCPDGSCTITDTKRVQKGEDATVEWKLAEGYKVAKITVDGLDFSNLDTTSVDFKGILADHEVVVTVSKLPTIGGEKTDGQYTVTVNRYGGDGKSSVSKSATMEYNDTYQLTWDSGENYKLYKIFVDGVEQTAPAMLKDSGTRSYRVRANMVIDVYFTEKDNDETDVPVYSEDEFIKVTTKIEGGPGEITGGAVIKKDSDYGVDWTIDMNNANPEADDYTYYEVVDVIVNGESKGKDLADVELKNIKKDTDVVVKVAPVFYDIDLYKYGSGTISASKTVYKGQSYLDIQAAPDAGYSISKIVVDGVTVLDTVLKESPAPAPAPSTAALPDAPAKAPAKQPNAALPTQPSVEPSIEPQQEEAAPTVQPSAESSVAPEEVAPSLEPEAEESVAPVEENKGVEVLAAKAGRMAQALVPLSAPVSQPEMIVLGASQGLMLLEGDADATTDEYEIVTDLGLVTKADLDLKDANATTFKMAVNGAIEDHEVKVFFTKNVELPDGTNTPTPAPKEDTLRKVEATIQGGPGQITEGQGYYNVGEDGEVSWTVPNGYTVSSISVNGTVVATSGNSWSFKDIQEDKKVVVTLKKDGATNDPLPPSYKVQTFQIETELRGGAGTITNTATLREGVKKTISWQVTPVEGHHYEVKYVIIDGVVRTDLRTADSVELTADRNHKVVVIIDDKMPVNVDIDGDGKPDINIDVDGDGIPDVNIDTDGDGVPDYKIDADGNGIPDDEEENGSNAGGDPNGTGGSSIPKTGDSMNHWALLAALLGALAMLGAILGYRRKVSK
;
A
#
# COMPACT_ATOMS: atom_id res chain seq x y z
N TYR A 1 -24.29 32.44 67.15
CA TYR A 1 -24.88 31.76 65.99
C TYR A 1 -23.78 31.28 65.07
N GLN A 2 -24.10 30.40 64.13
CA GLN A 2 -23.22 29.88 63.09
C GLN A 2 -23.69 30.40 61.73
N VAL A 3 -22.74 30.86 60.92
CA VAL A 3 -22.95 31.10 59.48
C VAL A 3 -22.21 29.98 58.77
N LYS A 4 -22.98 29.03 58.22
CA LYS A 4 -22.46 27.96 57.38
C LYS A 4 -22.30 28.43 55.95
N THR A 5 -21.36 27.81 55.25
CA THR A 5 -20.98 28.13 53.88
C THR A 5 -20.66 26.85 53.12
N ALA A 6 -21.09 26.78 51.86
CA ALA A 6 -20.72 25.72 50.94
C ALA A 6 -20.62 26.28 49.52
N ILE A 7 -19.66 25.77 48.74
CA ILE A 7 -19.56 25.99 47.30
C ILE A 7 -19.68 24.62 46.61
N VAL A 8 -20.56 24.52 45.61
CA VAL A 8 -20.97 23.25 45.00
C VAL A 8 -20.81 23.35 43.49
N GLY A 9 -20.36 22.28 42.82
CA GLY A 9 -20.15 22.27 41.36
C GLY A 9 -18.77 22.77 40.91
N CYS A 10 -17.81 22.94 41.82
CA CYS A 10 -16.40 23.21 41.53
C CYS A 10 -15.50 22.04 41.93
N PRO A 11 -15.54 20.89 41.22
CA PRO A 11 -14.86 19.66 41.62
C PRO A 11 -13.33 19.73 41.54
N ASP A 12 -12.78 20.67 40.76
CA ASP A 12 -11.33 20.92 40.69
C ASP A 12 -10.79 21.72 41.88
N GLY A 13 -11.66 22.16 42.81
CA GLY A 13 -11.28 22.93 44.00
C GLY A 13 -10.77 24.35 43.71
N SER A 14 -10.88 24.83 42.47
CA SER A 14 -10.34 26.14 42.05
C SER A 14 -11.16 27.34 42.55
N CYS A 15 -12.40 27.10 42.96
CA CYS A 15 -13.32 28.09 43.53
C CYS A 15 -13.23 28.10 45.06
N THR A 16 -13.29 29.28 45.67
CA THR A 16 -13.20 29.46 47.13
C THR A 16 -14.41 30.20 47.68
N ILE A 17 -14.88 29.82 48.86
CA ILE A 17 -15.89 30.53 49.66
C ILE A 17 -15.35 30.76 51.07
N THR A 18 -15.82 31.81 51.73
CA THR A 18 -15.48 32.11 53.14
C THR A 18 -15.78 30.92 54.05
N ASP A 19 -14.86 30.58 54.96
CA ASP A 19 -15.04 29.48 55.91
C ASP A 19 -16.29 29.63 56.80
N THR A 20 -16.89 28.48 57.13
CA THR A 20 -18.01 28.39 58.06
C THR A 20 -17.58 28.85 59.45
N LYS A 21 -18.25 29.88 59.99
CA LYS A 21 -17.82 30.60 61.19
C LYS A 21 -18.91 30.76 62.24
N ARG A 22 -18.48 31.03 63.48
CA ARG A 22 -19.37 31.41 64.60
C ARG A 22 -19.24 32.91 64.89
N VAL A 23 -20.39 33.53 65.16
CA VAL A 23 -20.55 34.97 65.46
C VAL A 23 -21.42 35.13 66.70
N GLN A 24 -21.19 36.20 67.46
CA GLN A 24 -22.00 36.54 68.63
C GLN A 24 -23.39 37.05 68.21
N LYS A 25 -24.30 37.11 69.18
CA LYS A 25 -25.64 37.65 68.97
C LYS A 25 -25.57 39.16 68.72
N GLY A 26 -26.04 39.60 67.56
CA GLY A 26 -26.02 41.00 67.15
C GLY A 26 -24.72 41.45 66.47
N GLU A 27 -23.81 40.54 66.13
CA GLU A 27 -22.68 40.84 65.23
C GLU A 27 -23.08 40.73 63.75
N ASP A 28 -22.40 41.50 62.91
CA ASP A 28 -22.48 41.40 61.44
C ASP A 28 -21.62 40.22 60.93
N ALA A 29 -21.95 39.68 59.76
CA ALA A 29 -21.07 38.77 59.04
C ALA A 29 -21.25 38.89 57.52
N THR A 30 -20.13 38.94 56.78
CA THR A 30 -20.13 38.79 55.32
C THR A 30 -19.74 37.35 54.94
N VAL A 31 -20.35 36.79 53.90
CA VAL A 31 -19.90 35.59 53.20
C VAL A 31 -19.46 36.01 51.80
N GLU A 32 -18.19 35.83 51.47
CA GLU A 32 -17.60 36.17 50.17
C GLU A 32 -17.14 34.89 49.46
N TRP A 33 -17.12 34.91 48.12
CA TRP A 33 -16.55 33.85 47.28
C TRP A 33 -15.76 34.41 46.09
N LYS A 34 -14.85 33.59 45.58
CA LYS A 34 -14.07 33.85 44.37
C LYS A 34 -14.09 32.62 43.48
N LEU A 35 -14.43 32.82 42.21
CA LEU A 35 -14.44 31.78 41.18
C LEU A 35 -13.14 31.79 40.38
N ALA A 36 -12.80 30.64 39.80
CA ALA A 36 -11.75 30.52 38.81
C ALA A 36 -12.26 30.83 37.39
N GLU A 37 -11.36 30.87 36.42
CA GLU A 37 -11.69 31.15 35.03
C GLU A 37 -12.60 30.07 34.42
N GLY A 38 -13.59 30.49 33.63
CA GLY A 38 -14.65 29.62 33.08
C GLY A 38 -15.79 29.26 34.05
N TYR A 39 -15.65 29.51 35.36
CA TYR A 39 -16.73 29.28 36.33
C TYR A 39 -17.67 30.49 36.47
N LYS A 40 -18.98 30.21 36.59
CA LYS A 40 -20.01 31.19 36.97
C LYS A 40 -20.85 30.69 38.14
N VAL A 41 -21.45 31.64 38.86
CA VAL A 41 -22.53 31.34 39.80
C VAL A 41 -23.74 30.85 39.00
N ALA A 42 -24.21 29.65 39.29
CA ALA A 42 -25.44 29.09 38.71
C ALA A 42 -26.64 29.28 39.64
N LYS A 43 -26.42 29.25 40.96
CA LYS A 43 -27.46 29.51 41.97
C LYS A 43 -26.86 29.92 43.30
N ILE A 44 -27.51 30.83 44.01
CA ILE A 44 -27.22 31.14 45.41
C ILE A 44 -28.49 30.84 46.23
N THR A 45 -28.32 30.18 47.37
CA THR A 45 -29.37 30.09 48.39
C THR A 45 -28.87 30.62 49.73
N VAL A 46 -29.78 31.29 50.45
CA VAL A 46 -29.59 31.76 51.82
C VAL A 46 -30.73 31.18 52.66
N ASP A 47 -30.39 30.37 53.65
CA ASP A 47 -31.33 29.64 54.52
C ASP A 47 -32.34 28.77 53.73
N GLY A 48 -31.92 28.26 52.56
CA GLY A 48 -32.75 27.49 51.64
C GLY A 48 -33.68 28.32 50.75
N LEU A 49 -33.59 29.66 50.79
CA LEU A 49 -34.31 30.58 49.89
C LEU A 49 -33.39 31.09 48.78
N ASP A 50 -33.91 31.15 47.56
CA ASP A 50 -33.16 31.58 46.38
C ASP A 50 -32.82 33.08 46.44
N PHE A 51 -31.55 33.43 46.18
CA PHE A 51 -31.05 34.79 46.24
C PHE A 51 -30.91 35.38 44.84
N SER A 52 -31.69 36.42 44.54
CA SER A 52 -31.99 36.88 43.16
C SER A 52 -30.90 37.70 42.45
N ASN A 53 -29.69 37.84 43.02
CA ASN A 53 -28.58 38.55 42.40
C ASN A 53 -27.37 37.61 42.31
N LEU A 54 -27.23 36.95 41.15
CA LEU A 54 -26.17 35.97 40.90
C LEU A 54 -24.82 36.61 40.49
N ASP A 55 -24.82 37.87 40.06
CA ASP A 55 -23.60 38.62 39.73
C ASP A 55 -22.84 39.13 40.98
N THR A 56 -23.37 38.90 42.19
CA THR A 56 -22.65 39.22 43.43
C THR A 56 -21.48 38.26 43.68
N THR A 57 -20.49 38.76 44.41
CA THR A 57 -19.39 37.95 44.98
C THR A 57 -19.51 37.79 46.50
N SER A 58 -20.57 38.34 47.11
CA SER A 58 -20.82 38.23 48.54
C SER A 58 -22.29 38.38 48.97
N VAL A 59 -22.58 37.94 50.20
CA VAL A 59 -23.83 38.19 50.94
C VAL A 59 -23.48 38.79 52.31
N ASP A 60 -24.13 39.90 52.66
CA ASP A 60 -23.96 40.62 53.93
C ASP A 60 -25.13 40.34 54.89
N PHE A 61 -24.80 39.87 56.10
CA PHE A 61 -25.74 39.72 57.21
C PHE A 61 -25.50 40.82 58.25
N LYS A 62 -26.58 41.44 58.74
CA LYS A 62 -26.53 42.52 59.74
C LYS A 62 -27.18 42.11 61.06
N GLY A 63 -26.43 42.24 62.15
CA GLY A 63 -26.88 41.99 63.53
C GLY A 63 -27.50 40.60 63.78
N ILE A 64 -26.77 39.51 63.52
CA ILE A 64 -27.29 38.14 63.46
C ILE A 64 -28.00 37.68 64.74
N LEU A 65 -29.22 37.13 64.56
CA LEU A 65 -30.12 36.63 65.62
C LEU A 65 -30.53 35.14 65.45
N ALA A 66 -30.07 34.48 64.39
CA ALA A 66 -30.33 33.07 64.08
C ALA A 66 -29.06 32.42 63.48
N ASP A 67 -29.02 31.09 63.40
CA ASP A 67 -28.02 30.41 62.58
C ASP A 67 -28.43 30.54 61.10
N HIS A 68 -27.45 30.70 60.20
CA HIS A 68 -27.65 30.92 58.76
C HIS A 68 -26.82 29.95 57.92
N GLU A 69 -27.25 29.68 56.69
CA GLU A 69 -26.57 28.81 55.73
C GLU A 69 -26.56 29.42 54.32
N VAL A 70 -25.38 29.61 53.74
CA VAL A 70 -25.20 30.12 52.36
C VAL A 70 -24.60 29.03 51.49
N VAL A 71 -25.33 28.62 50.44
CA VAL A 71 -24.83 27.67 49.44
C VAL A 71 -24.74 28.37 48.09
N VAL A 72 -23.53 28.39 47.53
CA VAL A 72 -23.24 28.91 46.19
C VAL A 72 -23.00 27.74 45.26
N THR A 73 -23.97 27.42 44.40
CA THR A 73 -23.78 26.48 43.31
C THR A 73 -23.15 27.21 42.13
N VAL A 74 -22.07 26.67 41.61
CA VAL A 74 -21.35 27.18 40.44
C VAL A 74 -21.35 26.13 39.33
N SER A 75 -21.19 26.59 38.09
CA SER A 75 -21.00 25.72 36.93
C SER A 75 -19.85 26.24 36.07
N LYS A 76 -19.17 25.30 35.42
CA LYS A 76 -18.22 25.55 34.33
C LYS A 76 -18.87 25.00 33.08
N LEU A 77 -18.79 25.73 31.97
CA LEU A 77 -19.16 25.15 30.68
C LEU A 77 -18.14 24.05 30.33
N PRO A 78 -18.57 22.84 29.96
CA PRO A 78 -17.67 21.75 29.61
C PRO A 78 -17.03 22.02 28.25
N THR A 79 -15.76 21.66 28.09
CA THR A 79 -15.12 21.54 26.77
C THR A 79 -14.68 20.11 26.56
N ILE A 80 -14.89 19.57 25.35
CA ILE A 80 -14.32 18.30 24.90
C ILE A 80 -12.96 18.50 24.22
N GLY A 81 -12.49 19.74 24.10
CA GLY A 81 -11.20 20.08 23.52
C GLY A 81 -11.15 19.86 22.01
N GLY A 82 -9.96 19.54 21.50
CA GLY A 82 -9.76 19.22 20.08
C GLY A 82 -8.45 18.50 19.86
N GLU A 83 -8.49 17.55 18.93
CA GLU A 83 -7.37 16.73 18.50
C GLU A 83 -6.48 17.47 17.49
N LYS A 84 -5.30 16.91 17.21
CA LYS A 84 -4.41 17.41 16.15
C LYS A 84 -4.27 16.38 15.03
N THR A 85 -4.08 16.89 13.82
CA THR A 85 -3.88 16.12 12.61
C THR A 85 -2.49 16.45 12.06
N ASP A 86 -1.63 15.45 11.91
CA ASP A 86 -0.30 15.67 11.35
C ASP A 86 -0.36 16.04 9.87
N GLY A 87 0.63 16.82 9.43
CA GLY A 87 0.65 17.42 8.09
C GLY A 87 -0.16 18.71 7.91
N GLN A 88 -1.02 19.11 8.88
CA GLN A 88 -2.00 20.20 8.70
C GLN A 88 -2.31 20.99 10.00
N TYR A 89 -3.11 22.06 9.87
CA TYR A 89 -3.74 22.74 11.00
C TYR A 89 -5.17 22.24 11.19
N THR A 90 -5.52 21.83 12.41
CA THR A 90 -6.88 21.36 12.75
C THR A 90 -7.73 22.49 13.33
N VAL A 91 -8.95 22.66 12.81
CA VAL A 91 -10.04 23.44 13.44
C VAL A 91 -11.09 22.47 13.95
N THR A 92 -11.14 22.26 15.26
CA THR A 92 -12.20 21.48 15.91
C THR A 92 -13.37 22.39 16.25
N VAL A 93 -14.59 22.00 15.88
CA VAL A 93 -15.82 22.69 16.28
C VAL A 93 -16.71 21.73 17.07
N ASN A 94 -17.15 22.18 18.25
CA ASN A 94 -17.90 21.38 19.21
C ASN A 94 -19.26 22.02 19.52
N ARG A 95 -20.34 21.23 19.51
CA ARG A 95 -21.71 21.68 19.79
C ARG A 95 -22.22 21.17 21.14
N TYR A 96 -22.57 22.08 22.05
CA TYR A 96 -23.09 21.73 23.38
C TYR A 96 -24.58 22.04 23.47
N GLY A 97 -25.40 21.00 23.62
CA GLY A 97 -26.86 21.11 23.59
C GLY A 97 -27.42 21.32 22.18
N GLY A 98 -28.63 21.88 22.12
CA GLY A 98 -29.45 21.84 20.90
C GLY A 98 -30.16 20.50 20.71
N ASP A 99 -30.88 20.36 19.59
CA ASP A 99 -31.56 19.13 19.17
C ASP A 99 -31.13 18.71 17.75
N GLY A 100 -31.92 17.85 17.09
CA GLY A 100 -31.69 17.42 15.69
C GLY A 100 -32.00 18.49 14.63
N LYS A 101 -32.27 19.73 15.01
CA LYS A 101 -32.41 20.92 14.15
C LYS A 101 -31.32 21.97 14.40
N SER A 102 -30.66 21.92 15.56
CA SER A 102 -29.51 22.79 15.84
C SER A 102 -28.24 22.27 15.12
N SER A 103 -27.49 23.14 14.46
CA SER A 103 -26.28 22.81 13.71
C SER A 103 -25.15 23.81 13.95
N VAL A 104 -23.92 23.35 13.66
CA VAL A 104 -22.70 24.16 13.58
C VAL A 104 -21.93 23.71 12.34
N SER A 105 -20.99 24.52 11.85
CA SER A 105 -20.08 24.11 10.79
C SER A 105 -19.19 22.93 11.22
N LYS A 106 -18.75 22.13 10.24
CA LYS A 106 -17.90 20.95 10.45
C LYS A 106 -16.54 21.30 11.07
N SER A 107 -15.96 20.36 11.81
CA SER A 107 -14.52 20.39 12.08
C SER A 107 -13.75 20.20 10.77
N ALA A 108 -12.59 20.81 10.60
CA ALA A 108 -11.84 20.76 9.35
C ALA A 108 -10.32 20.71 9.58
N THR A 109 -9.59 20.18 8.61
CA THR A 109 -8.13 20.27 8.54
C THR A 109 -7.73 21.12 7.34
N MET A 110 -6.92 22.16 7.55
CA MET A 110 -6.67 23.20 6.54
C MET A 110 -5.20 23.69 6.54
N GLU A 111 -4.85 24.51 5.55
CA GLU A 111 -3.51 25.04 5.37
C GLU A 111 -3.25 26.32 6.20
N TYR A 112 -2.00 26.75 6.24
CA TYR A 112 -1.62 27.99 6.91
C TYR A 112 -2.22 29.24 6.23
N ASN A 113 -2.69 30.18 7.04
CA ASN A 113 -3.37 31.43 6.65
C ASN A 113 -4.76 31.27 6.01
N ASP A 114 -5.33 30.06 5.90
CA ASP A 114 -6.69 29.85 5.39
C ASP A 114 -7.78 30.54 6.21
N THR A 115 -8.98 30.66 5.63
CA THR A 115 -10.14 31.29 6.28
C THR A 115 -11.19 30.25 6.66
N TYR A 116 -11.21 29.84 7.93
CA TYR A 116 -12.30 29.04 8.45
C TYR A 116 -13.56 29.90 8.58
N GLN A 117 -14.72 29.39 8.14
CA GLN A 117 -16.01 30.05 8.31
C GLN A 117 -16.87 29.26 9.31
N LEU A 118 -16.87 29.70 10.57
CA LEU A 118 -17.83 29.21 11.56
C LEU A 118 -19.24 29.57 11.10
N THR A 119 -20.15 28.61 11.13
CA THR A 119 -21.60 28.85 11.04
C THR A 119 -22.29 28.21 12.24
N TRP A 120 -23.47 28.73 12.59
CA TRP A 120 -24.35 28.12 13.57
C TRP A 120 -25.81 28.38 13.22
N ASP A 121 -26.67 27.41 13.55
CA ASP A 121 -28.11 27.57 13.66
C ASP A 121 -28.56 26.84 14.93
N SER A 122 -29.28 27.51 15.82
CA SER A 122 -29.78 26.90 17.07
C SER A 122 -31.14 26.21 16.87
N GLY A 123 -31.80 26.40 15.73
CA GLY A 123 -33.10 25.82 15.43
C GLY A 123 -34.25 26.48 16.19
N GLU A 124 -35.43 25.86 16.12
CA GLU A 124 -36.67 26.47 16.63
C GLU A 124 -36.70 26.62 18.16
N ASN A 125 -36.19 25.61 18.90
CA ASN A 125 -36.33 25.49 20.35
C ASN A 125 -35.20 26.12 21.19
N TYR A 126 -34.04 26.36 20.59
CA TYR A 126 -32.84 26.85 21.29
C TYR A 126 -32.41 28.23 20.79
N LYS A 127 -31.51 28.86 21.55
CA LYS A 127 -30.82 30.12 21.23
C LYS A 127 -29.32 29.96 21.45
N LEU A 128 -28.50 30.75 20.75
CA LEU A 128 -27.07 30.83 21.04
C LEU A 128 -26.84 31.37 22.45
N TYR A 129 -26.12 30.62 23.28
CA TYR A 129 -25.66 31.08 24.59
C TYR A 129 -24.28 31.73 24.49
N LYS A 130 -23.25 30.94 24.13
CA LYS A 130 -21.86 31.40 24.03
C LYS A 130 -21.08 30.72 22.92
N ILE A 131 -20.03 31.38 22.46
CA ILE A 131 -18.98 30.83 21.60
C ILE A 131 -17.63 31.14 22.26
N PHE A 132 -16.82 30.12 22.47
CA PHE A 132 -15.44 30.24 22.92
C PHE A 132 -14.49 29.80 21.80
N VAL A 133 -13.31 30.39 21.76
CA VAL A 133 -12.23 30.00 20.85
C VAL A 133 -10.96 29.87 21.69
N ASP A 134 -10.37 28.68 21.69
CA ASP A 134 -9.20 28.31 22.51
C ASP A 134 -9.40 28.65 24.01
N GLY A 135 -10.62 28.40 24.52
CA GLY A 135 -11.04 28.71 25.89
C GLY A 135 -11.36 30.18 26.17
N VAL A 136 -11.17 31.10 25.22
CA VAL A 136 -11.47 32.53 25.37
C VAL A 136 -12.88 32.84 24.85
N GLU A 137 -13.71 33.52 25.64
CA GLU A 137 -15.05 33.91 25.19
C GLU A 137 -14.98 34.91 24.01
N GLN A 138 -15.70 34.61 22.94
CA GLN A 138 -15.73 35.40 21.70
C GLN A 138 -17.11 35.97 21.36
N THR A 139 -18.15 35.68 22.14
CA THR A 139 -19.51 36.20 21.94
C THR A 139 -19.58 37.72 22.07
N ALA A 140 -20.05 38.38 21.01
CA ALA A 140 -20.52 39.76 21.08
C ALA A 140 -22.07 39.80 21.03
N PRO A 141 -22.75 40.80 21.62
CA PRO A 141 -24.22 40.87 21.59
C PRO A 141 -24.85 40.82 20.20
N ALA A 142 -24.14 41.29 19.16
CA ALA A 142 -24.58 41.21 17.77
C ALA A 142 -24.58 39.78 17.17
N MET A 143 -23.97 38.80 17.87
CA MET A 143 -23.92 37.39 17.52
C MET A 143 -25.03 36.55 18.19
N LEU A 144 -25.73 37.10 19.20
CA LEU A 144 -26.84 36.44 19.91
C LEU A 144 -28.11 36.40 19.04
N LYS A 145 -28.02 35.63 17.96
CA LYS A 145 -29.08 35.36 16.99
C LYS A 145 -29.21 33.86 16.84
N ASP A 146 -30.43 33.42 16.53
CA ASP A 146 -30.77 32.02 16.29
C ASP A 146 -29.79 31.36 15.30
N SER A 147 -29.37 32.07 14.25
CA SER A 147 -28.30 31.65 13.34
C SER A 147 -27.34 32.77 12.94
N GLY A 148 -26.15 32.40 12.48
CA GLY A 148 -25.10 33.35 12.09
C GLY A 148 -23.83 32.71 11.55
N THR A 149 -22.82 33.56 11.30
CA THR A 149 -21.50 33.15 10.80
C THR A 149 -20.39 34.08 11.28
N ARG A 150 -19.16 33.56 11.40
CA ARG A 150 -17.95 34.32 11.71
C ARG A 150 -16.70 33.68 11.08
N SER A 151 -15.85 34.49 10.47
CA SER A 151 -14.60 34.01 9.86
C SER A 151 -13.39 34.15 10.79
N TYR A 152 -12.49 33.17 10.73
CA TYR A 152 -11.23 33.10 11.47
C TYR A 152 -10.07 32.81 10.50
N ARG A 153 -8.85 33.29 10.80
CA ARG A 153 -7.64 32.97 10.01
C ARG A 153 -6.85 31.88 10.71
N VAL A 154 -6.66 30.74 10.05
CA VAL A 154 -5.92 29.60 10.59
C VAL A 154 -4.42 29.91 10.61
N ARG A 155 -3.81 29.80 11.78
CA ARG A 155 -2.35 30.03 12.03
C ARG A 155 -1.78 29.12 13.12
N ALA A 156 -2.64 28.37 13.77
CA ALA A 156 -2.43 27.40 14.83
C ALA A 156 -3.70 26.53 14.85
N ASN A 157 -3.61 25.34 15.45
CA ASN A 157 -4.80 24.50 15.66
C ASN A 157 -5.72 25.21 16.66
N MET A 158 -7.03 25.15 16.41
CA MET A 158 -8.02 26.00 17.06
C MET A 158 -9.23 25.17 17.49
N VAL A 159 -9.71 25.38 18.73
CA VAL A 159 -10.93 24.75 19.25
C VAL A 159 -12.02 25.80 19.37
N ILE A 160 -13.15 25.58 18.70
CA ILE A 160 -14.34 26.43 18.78
C ILE A 160 -15.46 25.68 19.52
N ASP A 161 -15.78 26.12 20.73
CA ASP A 161 -16.88 25.57 21.51
C ASP A 161 -18.13 26.44 21.39
N VAL A 162 -19.22 25.87 20.86
CA VAL A 162 -20.50 26.55 20.58
C VAL A 162 -21.62 26.00 21.47
N TYR A 163 -22.13 26.84 22.36
CA TYR A 163 -23.12 26.46 23.38
C TYR A 163 -24.51 26.97 23.03
N PHE A 164 -25.48 26.07 23.00
CA PHE A 164 -26.91 26.37 22.87
C PHE A 164 -27.63 26.17 24.21
N THR A 165 -28.61 27.04 24.49
CA THR A 165 -29.53 26.91 25.63
C THR A 165 -30.98 26.97 25.16
N GLU A 166 -31.92 26.36 25.88
CA GLU A 166 -33.34 26.35 25.52
C GLU A 166 -33.89 27.80 25.54
N LYS A 167 -34.77 28.16 24.59
CA LYS A 167 -35.20 29.56 24.40
C LYS A 167 -35.88 30.16 25.63
N ASP A 168 -36.60 29.32 26.39
CA ASP A 168 -37.37 29.70 27.57
C ASP A 168 -36.52 29.83 28.86
N ASN A 169 -35.23 29.43 28.86
CA ASN A 169 -34.31 29.68 29.97
C ASN A 169 -34.01 31.19 30.11
N ASP A 170 -33.74 31.68 31.32
CA ASP A 170 -33.29 33.06 31.51
C ASP A 170 -31.92 33.28 30.84
N GLU A 171 -31.58 34.52 30.46
CA GLU A 171 -30.24 34.82 29.91
C GLU A 171 -29.14 34.71 31.01
N THR A 172 -29.54 34.73 32.28
CA THR A 172 -28.66 34.50 33.44
C THR A 172 -28.48 33.01 33.78
N ASP A 173 -29.37 32.11 33.34
CA ASP A 173 -29.24 30.67 33.57
C ASP A 173 -28.08 30.09 32.75
N VAL A 174 -27.09 29.52 33.45
CA VAL A 174 -25.97 28.81 32.80
C VAL A 174 -26.43 27.38 32.47
N PRO A 175 -26.42 26.94 31.20
CA PRO A 175 -26.83 25.59 30.85
C PRO A 175 -25.90 24.55 31.50
N VAL A 176 -26.52 23.51 32.07
CA VAL A 176 -25.82 22.42 32.78
C VAL A 176 -25.82 21.17 31.92
N TYR A 177 -24.65 20.56 31.78
CA TYR A 177 -24.43 19.34 31.01
C TYR A 177 -23.84 18.29 31.95
N SER A 178 -24.70 17.54 32.65
CA SER A 178 -24.26 16.51 33.61
C SER A 178 -23.77 15.26 32.87
N GLU A 179 -22.72 14.60 33.35
CA GLU A 179 -22.27 13.31 32.80
C GLU A 179 -23.26 12.16 33.11
N ASP A 180 -24.26 12.42 33.97
CA ASP A 180 -25.40 11.53 34.21
C ASP A 180 -26.45 11.59 33.10
N GLU A 181 -26.68 12.76 32.48
CA GLU A 181 -27.71 12.96 31.44
C GLU A 181 -27.15 13.11 30.02
N PHE A 182 -25.88 13.52 29.88
CA PHE A 182 -25.23 13.78 28.59
C PHE A 182 -24.06 12.83 28.33
N ILE A 183 -23.70 12.68 27.05
CA ILE A 183 -22.47 12.00 26.58
C ILE A 183 -21.74 12.89 25.58
N LYS A 184 -20.45 12.61 25.40
CA LYS A 184 -19.55 13.26 24.45
C LYS A 184 -19.46 12.44 23.17
N VAL A 185 -19.56 13.07 22.01
CA VAL A 185 -19.15 12.51 20.73
C VAL A 185 -17.93 13.27 20.26
N THR A 186 -16.79 12.59 20.09
CA THR A 186 -15.56 13.16 19.52
C THR A 186 -15.39 12.70 18.07
N THR A 187 -14.89 13.60 17.22
CA THR A 187 -14.79 13.39 15.78
C THR A 187 -13.47 13.96 15.25
N LYS A 188 -12.76 13.20 14.42
CA LYS A 188 -11.43 13.59 13.91
C LYS A 188 -11.20 13.09 12.48
N ILE A 189 -10.50 13.89 11.68
CA ILE A 189 -9.78 13.43 10.49
C ILE A 189 -8.28 13.28 10.84
N GLU A 190 -7.70 12.16 10.45
CA GLU A 190 -6.29 11.81 10.69
C GLU A 190 -5.57 11.58 9.34
N GLY A 191 -4.48 12.31 9.07
CA GLY A 191 -3.55 12.02 7.96
C GLY A 191 -3.80 12.72 6.60
N GLY A 192 -4.95 13.38 6.39
CA GLY A 192 -5.26 14.07 5.12
C GLY A 192 -6.31 15.19 5.24
N PRO A 193 -6.51 16.00 4.18
CA PRO A 193 -7.40 17.16 4.16
C PRO A 193 -8.88 16.79 4.11
N GLY A 194 -9.74 17.60 4.74
CA GLY A 194 -11.18 17.38 4.72
C GLY A 194 -11.96 18.12 5.81
N GLU A 195 -13.30 17.99 5.74
CA GLU A 195 -14.24 18.37 6.78
C GLU A 195 -14.94 17.14 7.38
N ILE A 196 -15.17 17.11 8.69
CA ILE A 196 -15.97 16.10 9.40
C ILE A 196 -16.99 16.77 10.32
N THR A 197 -18.22 16.24 10.36
CA THR A 197 -19.25 16.70 11.31
C THR A 197 -18.69 16.72 12.72
N GLY A 198 -18.81 17.87 13.39
CA GLY A 198 -18.01 18.21 14.56
C GLY A 198 -18.34 17.44 15.83
N GLY A 199 -17.57 17.68 16.87
CA GLY A 199 -17.81 17.07 18.18
C GLY A 199 -19.11 17.58 18.81
N ALA A 200 -19.69 16.82 19.73
CA ALA A 200 -20.94 17.24 20.38
C ALA A 200 -21.08 16.72 21.82
N VAL A 201 -21.80 17.48 22.64
CA VAL A 201 -22.33 17.02 23.94
C VAL A 201 -23.85 17.00 23.86
N ILE A 202 -24.41 15.79 23.91
CA ILE A 202 -25.83 15.50 23.64
C ILE A 202 -26.45 14.63 24.73
N LYS A 203 -27.78 14.70 24.90
CA LYS A 203 -28.53 13.92 25.90
C LYS A 203 -28.39 12.42 25.58
N LYS A 204 -28.26 11.56 26.59
CA LYS A 204 -28.19 10.10 26.45
C LYS A 204 -29.40 9.53 25.70
N ASP A 205 -29.18 8.37 25.09
CA ASP A 205 -30.14 7.70 24.20
C ASP A 205 -30.49 8.48 22.91
N SER A 206 -29.82 9.60 22.63
CA SER A 206 -29.91 10.30 21.33
C SER A 206 -29.18 9.55 20.21
N ASP A 207 -29.60 9.83 18.97
CA ASP A 207 -28.87 9.47 17.75
C ASP A 207 -27.96 10.63 17.31
N TYR A 208 -26.87 10.33 16.60
CA TYR A 208 -25.95 11.31 16.02
C TYR A 208 -25.37 10.80 14.69
N GLY A 209 -25.44 11.60 13.63
CA GLY A 209 -24.80 11.29 12.35
C GLY A 209 -23.43 11.96 12.24
N VAL A 210 -22.42 11.21 11.82
CA VAL A 210 -21.08 11.74 11.52
C VAL A 210 -20.77 11.48 10.04
N ASP A 211 -20.63 12.53 9.25
CA ASP A 211 -20.33 12.48 7.82
C ASP A 211 -19.13 13.39 7.48
N TRP A 212 -18.37 13.05 6.44
CA TRP A 212 -17.12 13.73 6.09
C TRP A 212 -16.97 13.97 4.58
N THR A 213 -16.09 14.92 4.24
CA THR A 213 -15.60 15.17 2.88
C THR A 213 -14.07 15.16 2.90
N ILE A 214 -13.46 14.66 1.83
CA ILE A 214 -12.01 14.71 1.63
C ILE A 214 -11.73 15.80 0.58
N ASP A 215 -10.98 16.82 0.97
CA ASP A 215 -10.86 18.03 0.17
C ASP A 215 -9.61 17.97 -0.73
N MET A 216 -9.83 17.90 -2.04
CA MET A 216 -8.78 17.90 -3.06
C MET A 216 -8.50 19.34 -3.52
N ASN A 217 -7.25 19.81 -3.36
CA ASN A 217 -6.84 21.17 -3.70
C ASN A 217 -7.23 21.60 -5.11
N ASN A 218 -7.14 20.68 -6.08
CA ASN A 218 -7.41 20.93 -7.48
C ASN A 218 -8.12 19.72 -8.11
N ALA A 219 -9.06 19.98 -9.03
CA ALA A 219 -9.74 18.95 -9.81
C ALA A 219 -9.00 18.58 -11.11
N ASN A 220 -7.98 19.35 -11.49
CA ASN A 220 -7.10 19.05 -12.62
C ASN A 220 -5.85 18.29 -12.12
N PRO A 221 -5.61 17.02 -12.52
CA PRO A 221 -4.42 16.28 -12.12
C PRO A 221 -3.10 16.91 -12.58
N GLU A 222 -3.13 17.59 -13.73
CA GLU A 222 -1.95 18.24 -14.33
C GLU A 222 -1.70 19.66 -13.76
N ALA A 223 -2.04 19.91 -12.49
CA ALA A 223 -1.79 21.16 -11.79
C ALA A 223 -0.69 21.02 -10.73
N ASP A 224 0.14 22.06 -10.57
CA ASP A 224 1.26 22.09 -9.62
C ASP A 224 0.84 21.91 -8.15
N ASP A 225 -0.42 22.23 -7.83
CA ASP A 225 -1.03 22.14 -6.49
C ASP A 225 -1.96 20.92 -6.31
N TYR A 226 -2.04 20.03 -7.32
CA TYR A 226 -2.87 18.84 -7.26
C TYR A 226 -2.45 17.88 -6.15
N THR A 227 -3.44 17.35 -5.45
CA THR A 227 -3.27 16.30 -4.45
C THR A 227 -4.45 15.34 -4.50
N TYR A 228 -4.20 14.07 -4.20
CA TYR A 228 -5.22 13.03 -4.14
C TYR A 228 -5.11 12.23 -2.85
N TYR A 229 -6.23 12.13 -2.14
CA TYR A 229 -6.34 11.46 -0.85
C TYR A 229 -7.55 10.52 -0.85
N GLU A 230 -7.45 9.41 -0.13
CA GLU A 230 -8.58 8.49 0.10
C GLU A 230 -8.71 8.19 1.59
N VAL A 231 -9.94 7.86 2.01
CA VAL A 231 -10.19 7.23 3.31
C VAL A 231 -9.52 5.85 3.30
N VAL A 232 -8.75 5.54 4.34
CA VAL A 232 -8.08 4.23 4.51
C VAL A 232 -8.67 3.40 5.65
N ASP A 233 -9.30 4.04 6.63
CA ASP A 233 -10.15 3.37 7.63
C ASP A 233 -11.11 4.37 8.28
N VAL A 234 -12.20 3.85 8.86
CA VAL A 234 -13.11 4.61 9.74
C VAL A 234 -13.20 3.86 11.05
N ILE A 235 -12.65 4.44 12.11
CA ILE A 235 -12.59 3.81 13.43
C ILE A 235 -13.68 4.41 14.31
N VAL A 236 -14.47 3.54 14.95
CA VAL A 236 -15.47 3.94 15.94
C VAL A 236 -15.18 3.23 17.25
N ASN A 237 -14.93 4.00 18.33
CA ASN A 237 -14.55 3.48 19.65
C ASN A 237 -13.34 2.52 19.64
N GLY A 238 -12.36 2.78 18.77
CA GLY A 238 -11.18 1.93 18.58
C GLY A 238 -11.39 0.69 17.70
N GLU A 239 -12.61 0.45 17.18
CA GLU A 239 -12.93 -0.65 16.28
C GLU A 239 -13.02 -0.14 14.83
N SER A 240 -12.20 -0.72 13.92
CA SER A 240 -12.26 -0.45 12.48
C SER A 240 -13.63 -0.83 11.89
N LYS A 241 -14.14 0.03 11.00
CA LYS A 241 -15.37 -0.16 10.21
C LYS A 241 -15.11 -0.21 8.71
N GLY A 242 -13.85 -0.02 8.30
CA GLY A 242 -13.40 -0.10 6.91
C GLY A 242 -13.51 1.23 6.16
N LYS A 243 -12.82 1.30 5.02
CA LYS A 243 -12.62 2.51 4.20
C LYS A 243 -13.83 2.93 3.35
N ASP A 244 -14.72 2.02 3.00
CA ASP A 244 -15.76 2.23 1.97
C ASP A 244 -17.04 2.90 2.50
N LEU A 245 -16.96 3.56 3.65
CA LEU A 245 -18.03 4.35 4.26
C LEU A 245 -17.94 5.83 3.81
N ALA A 246 -19.09 6.51 3.81
CA ALA A 246 -19.19 7.97 3.64
C ALA A 246 -19.77 8.68 4.87
N ASP A 247 -20.42 7.92 5.77
CA ASP A 247 -21.03 8.38 7.00
C ASP A 247 -21.08 7.26 8.05
N VAL A 248 -21.35 7.65 9.30
CA VAL A 248 -21.67 6.76 10.42
C VAL A 248 -22.92 7.28 11.14
N GLU A 249 -24.04 6.56 11.03
CA GLU A 249 -25.21 6.75 11.88
C GLU A 249 -25.02 6.08 13.26
N LEU A 250 -24.61 6.86 14.26
CA LEU A 250 -24.60 6.43 15.66
C LEU A 250 -26.02 6.51 16.24
N LYS A 251 -26.51 5.43 16.88
CA LYS A 251 -27.90 5.35 17.36
C LYS A 251 -28.00 4.94 18.82
N ASN A 252 -28.90 5.60 19.56
CA ASN A 252 -29.22 5.37 20.97
C ASN A 252 -27.95 5.37 21.86
N ILE A 253 -27.17 6.45 21.79
CA ILE A 253 -25.81 6.53 22.36
C ILE A 253 -25.87 6.63 23.89
N LYS A 254 -25.18 5.71 24.58
CA LYS A 254 -25.23 5.53 26.05
C LYS A 254 -23.93 5.83 26.80
N LYS A 255 -22.85 6.02 26.07
CA LYS A 255 -21.50 6.32 26.57
C LYS A 255 -20.83 7.31 25.62
N ASP A 256 -19.80 7.98 26.12
CA ASP A 256 -18.91 8.78 25.27
C ASP A 256 -18.42 7.92 24.09
N THR A 257 -18.44 8.48 22.88
CA THR A 257 -18.20 7.77 21.62
C THR A 257 -17.23 8.55 20.74
N ASP A 258 -16.23 7.87 20.21
CA ASP A 258 -15.19 8.46 19.37
C ASP A 258 -15.27 7.95 17.92
N VAL A 259 -15.05 8.85 16.95
CA VAL A 259 -15.06 8.56 15.51
C VAL A 259 -13.85 9.20 14.83
N VAL A 260 -12.92 8.37 14.36
CA VAL A 260 -11.71 8.80 13.63
C VAL A 260 -11.77 8.32 12.19
N VAL A 261 -11.80 9.25 11.25
CA VAL A 261 -11.67 8.98 9.81
C VAL A 261 -10.19 9.09 9.44
N LYS A 262 -9.56 7.98 9.09
CA LYS A 262 -8.17 7.95 8.65
C LYS A 262 -8.09 8.15 7.14
N VAL A 263 -7.22 9.04 6.72
CA VAL A 263 -7.08 9.54 5.34
C VAL A 263 -5.60 9.52 4.98
N ALA A 264 -5.25 9.07 3.78
CA ALA A 264 -3.86 9.03 3.33
C ALA A 264 -3.71 9.55 1.89
N PRO A 265 -2.57 10.16 1.53
CA PRO A 265 -2.26 10.49 0.15
C PRO A 265 -2.02 9.20 -0.64
N VAL A 266 -2.55 9.13 -1.86
CA VAL A 266 -2.36 7.98 -2.76
C VAL A 266 -1.37 8.35 -3.86
N PHE A 267 -0.18 7.78 -3.77
CA PHE A 267 0.86 7.87 -4.80
C PHE A 267 0.96 6.57 -5.60
N TYR A 268 1.47 6.70 -6.82
CA TYR A 268 2.03 5.58 -7.59
C TYR A 268 3.46 5.92 -8.01
N ASP A 269 4.32 4.90 -7.98
CA ASP A 269 5.70 4.97 -8.43
C ASP A 269 5.80 4.52 -9.89
N ILE A 270 6.36 5.37 -10.74
CA ILE A 270 6.68 5.07 -12.13
C ILE A 270 8.20 4.91 -12.20
N ASP A 271 8.66 3.68 -11.97
CA ASP A 271 10.07 3.34 -11.83
C ASP A 271 10.71 2.98 -13.17
N LEU A 272 11.81 3.66 -13.49
CA LEU A 272 12.62 3.42 -14.68
C LEU A 272 14.02 2.94 -14.29
N TYR A 273 14.39 1.75 -14.75
CA TYR A 273 15.69 1.12 -14.54
C TYR A 273 16.44 1.03 -15.87
N LYS A 274 17.73 1.42 -15.90
CA LYS A 274 18.61 1.14 -17.04
C LYS A 274 19.70 0.11 -16.72
N TYR A 275 20.12 -0.64 -17.73
CA TYR A 275 21.42 -1.32 -17.78
C TYR A 275 22.27 -0.72 -18.90
N GLY A 276 23.57 -0.55 -18.66
CA GLY A 276 24.53 -0.13 -19.69
C GLY A 276 24.47 1.34 -20.12
N SER A 277 25.09 1.65 -21.26
CA SER A 277 25.35 3.03 -21.70
C SER A 277 24.18 3.61 -22.49
N GLY A 278 23.37 4.41 -21.81
CA GLY A 278 22.32 5.21 -22.42
C GLY A 278 21.60 6.10 -21.41
N THR A 279 20.60 6.81 -21.93
CA THR A 279 19.76 7.76 -21.21
C THR A 279 18.32 7.25 -21.14
N ILE A 280 17.71 7.44 -19.97
CA ILE A 280 16.29 7.16 -19.69
C ILE A 280 15.68 8.42 -19.07
N SER A 281 14.37 8.57 -19.18
CA SER A 281 13.61 9.51 -18.35
C SER A 281 13.80 9.20 -16.85
N ALA A 282 13.61 10.21 -16.01
CA ALA A 282 13.64 10.06 -14.55
C ALA A 282 12.54 9.10 -14.06
N SER A 283 12.76 8.40 -12.95
CA SER A 283 11.67 7.71 -12.24
C SER A 283 10.86 8.75 -11.47
N LYS A 284 9.54 8.57 -11.32
CA LYS A 284 8.65 9.62 -10.80
C LYS A 284 7.55 9.04 -9.90
N THR A 285 7.48 9.53 -8.67
CA THR A 285 6.35 9.30 -7.75
C THR A 285 5.28 10.38 -8.01
N VAL A 286 4.07 9.97 -8.38
CA VAL A 286 2.95 10.86 -8.76
C VAL A 286 1.72 10.61 -7.89
N TYR A 287 0.83 11.61 -7.73
CA TYR A 287 -0.50 11.34 -7.17
C TYR A 287 -1.33 10.50 -8.13
N LYS A 288 -2.21 9.66 -7.58
CA LYS A 288 -3.27 8.94 -8.32
C LYS A 288 -4.02 9.88 -9.26
N GLY A 289 -4.09 9.50 -10.54
CA GLY A 289 -4.75 10.27 -11.59
C GLY A 289 -3.89 11.33 -12.29
N GLN A 290 -2.64 11.57 -11.88
CA GLN A 290 -1.69 12.44 -12.62
C GLN A 290 -0.95 11.70 -13.72
N SER A 291 -0.51 12.43 -14.74
CA SER A 291 0.19 11.86 -15.89
C SER A 291 1.72 11.95 -15.82
N TYR A 292 2.37 11.11 -16.63
CA TYR A 292 3.76 11.25 -17.05
C TYR A 292 3.85 10.97 -18.56
N LEU A 293 3.83 12.03 -19.37
CA LEU A 293 3.60 11.96 -20.82
C LEU A 293 4.86 11.77 -21.67
N ASP A 294 6.05 12.07 -21.13
CA ASP A 294 7.33 12.08 -21.84
C ASP A 294 8.31 11.06 -21.23
N ILE A 295 7.91 9.79 -21.19
CA ILE A 295 8.79 8.69 -20.78
C ILE A 295 9.56 8.24 -22.03
N GLN A 296 10.88 8.38 -22.02
CA GLN A 296 11.73 8.14 -23.20
C GLN A 296 13.01 7.39 -22.82
N ALA A 297 13.60 6.68 -23.78
CA ALA A 297 14.96 6.17 -23.68
C ALA A 297 15.72 6.31 -25.01
N ALA A 298 17.03 6.53 -24.93
CA ALA A 298 17.94 6.62 -26.07
C ALA A 298 19.35 6.09 -25.70
N PRO A 299 19.96 5.21 -26.53
CA PRO A 299 21.28 4.64 -26.28
C PRO A 299 22.41 5.66 -26.53
N ASP A 300 23.57 5.42 -25.91
CA ASP A 300 24.80 6.16 -26.22
C ASP A 300 25.44 5.70 -27.55
N ALA A 301 26.36 6.50 -28.08
CA ALA A 301 27.07 6.19 -29.32
C ALA A 301 27.85 4.87 -29.24
N GLY A 302 27.49 3.90 -30.09
CA GLY A 302 28.06 2.54 -30.10
C GLY A 302 27.24 1.50 -29.34
N TYR A 303 26.11 1.89 -28.78
CA TYR A 303 25.14 1.03 -28.11
C TYR A 303 23.79 1.07 -28.83
N SER A 304 22.95 0.08 -28.54
CA SER A 304 21.53 0.04 -28.92
C SER A 304 20.71 -0.55 -27.79
N ILE A 305 19.39 -0.32 -27.83
CA ILE A 305 18.45 -0.94 -26.90
C ILE A 305 18.28 -2.40 -27.33
N SER A 306 18.66 -3.34 -26.47
CA SER A 306 18.55 -4.78 -26.73
C SER A 306 17.29 -5.40 -26.17
N LYS A 307 16.81 -4.91 -25.02
CA LYS A 307 15.61 -5.41 -24.35
C LYS A 307 14.86 -4.27 -23.65
N ILE A 308 13.54 -4.32 -23.69
CA ILE A 308 12.64 -3.44 -22.94
C ILE A 308 11.57 -4.29 -22.26
N VAL A 309 11.44 -4.13 -20.94
CA VAL A 309 10.39 -4.75 -20.14
C VAL A 309 9.52 -3.65 -19.53
N VAL A 310 8.19 -3.80 -19.62
CA VAL A 310 7.20 -2.89 -19.04
C VAL A 310 6.22 -3.73 -18.23
N ASP A 311 6.17 -3.52 -16.92
CA ASP A 311 5.32 -4.25 -15.97
C ASP A 311 5.45 -5.78 -16.09
N GLY A 312 6.68 -6.26 -16.23
CA GLY A 312 7.03 -7.68 -16.44
C GLY A 312 6.86 -8.16 -17.90
N VAL A 313 6.14 -7.44 -18.76
CA VAL A 313 5.95 -7.79 -20.17
C VAL A 313 7.15 -7.32 -20.99
N THR A 314 7.85 -8.25 -21.65
CA THR A 314 8.93 -7.88 -22.58
C THR A 314 8.31 -7.38 -23.89
N VAL A 315 8.43 -6.08 -24.18
CA VAL A 315 7.86 -5.43 -25.38
C VAL A 315 8.88 -5.28 -26.52
N LEU A 316 10.17 -5.45 -26.21
CA LEU A 316 11.26 -5.57 -27.17
C LEU A 316 12.31 -6.54 -26.61
N ASP A 317 12.82 -7.45 -27.42
CA ASP A 317 13.99 -8.28 -27.09
C ASP A 317 14.89 -8.52 -28.31
N THR A 318 16.15 -8.88 -28.05
CA THR A 318 17.16 -9.22 -29.07
C THR A 318 17.57 -10.67 -28.89
N VAL A 319 17.02 -11.54 -29.73
CA VAL A 319 17.16 -12.99 -29.62
C VAL A 319 18.22 -13.52 -30.59
N LEU A 320 18.82 -14.65 -30.25
CA LEU A 320 19.63 -15.44 -31.18
C LEU A 320 18.70 -16.07 -32.23
N LYS A 321 19.08 -15.95 -33.50
CA LYS A 321 18.33 -16.49 -34.63
C LYS A 321 18.77 -17.94 -34.89
N GLU A 322 17.86 -18.89 -34.71
CA GLU A 322 18.18 -20.30 -34.91
C GLU A 322 18.63 -20.59 -36.35
N SER A 323 19.77 -21.27 -36.50
CA SER A 323 20.30 -21.64 -37.80
C SER A 323 19.48 -22.78 -38.41
N PRO A 324 19.00 -22.67 -39.67
CA PRO A 324 18.19 -23.71 -40.28
C PRO A 324 18.99 -25.01 -40.40
N ALA A 325 18.47 -26.09 -39.80
CA ALA A 325 19.15 -27.37 -39.73
C ALA A 325 19.62 -27.86 -41.13
N PRO A 326 20.89 -28.28 -41.29
CA PRO A 326 21.45 -28.59 -42.59
C PRO A 326 20.72 -29.78 -43.24
N ALA A 327 20.27 -29.59 -44.49
CA ALA A 327 19.57 -30.62 -45.24
C ALA A 327 20.43 -31.91 -45.35
N PRO A 328 19.84 -33.11 -45.14
CA PRO A 328 20.60 -34.34 -45.04
C PRO A 328 21.35 -34.67 -46.34
N ALA A 329 22.68 -34.73 -46.25
CA ALA A 329 23.55 -34.94 -47.40
C ALA A 329 23.31 -36.31 -48.08
N PRO A 330 23.33 -36.38 -49.43
CA PRO A 330 23.04 -37.61 -50.16
C PRO A 330 24.16 -38.66 -49.99
N SER A 331 23.82 -39.77 -49.33
CA SER A 331 24.69 -40.94 -49.15
C SER A 331 25.30 -41.44 -50.47
N THR A 332 26.62 -41.48 -50.55
CA THR A 332 27.39 -42.10 -51.65
C THR A 332 28.24 -43.28 -51.16
N ALA A 333 28.47 -44.26 -52.04
CA ALA A 333 28.94 -45.60 -51.67
C ALA A 333 30.49 -45.73 -51.55
N ALA A 334 30.94 -46.86 -51.01
CA ALA A 334 32.25 -46.99 -50.37
C ALA A 334 33.36 -47.70 -51.19
N LEU A 335 34.63 -47.37 -50.83
CA LEU A 335 35.88 -48.17 -50.96
C LEU A 335 36.46 -48.38 -52.39
N PRO A 336 37.76 -48.79 -52.56
CA PRO A 336 38.76 -49.18 -51.55
C PRO A 336 40.19 -48.57 -51.64
N ASP A 337 40.89 -48.63 -50.49
CA ASP A 337 42.34 -48.91 -50.26
C ASP A 337 43.51 -47.94 -50.63
N ALA A 338 44.63 -48.19 -49.93
CA ALA A 338 45.83 -47.34 -49.76
C ALA A 338 47.08 -47.86 -50.58
N PRO A 339 48.40 -47.52 -50.36
CA PRO A 339 49.09 -47.24 -49.07
C PRO A 339 50.27 -46.20 -49.00
N ALA A 340 50.37 -45.57 -47.82
CA ALA A 340 51.55 -45.32 -46.96
C ALA A 340 52.91 -44.76 -47.49
N LYS A 341 53.39 -43.68 -46.82
CA LYS A 341 54.76 -43.65 -46.20
C LYS A 341 54.96 -42.55 -45.13
N ALA A 342 55.91 -42.79 -44.22
CA ALA A 342 56.47 -41.90 -43.19
C ALA A 342 57.96 -42.30 -42.96
N PRO A 343 58.73 -41.81 -41.95
CA PRO A 343 58.59 -40.66 -41.04
C PRO A 343 59.87 -39.77 -40.92
N ALA A 344 59.85 -38.65 -40.16
CA ALA A 344 61.06 -37.99 -39.62
C ALA A 344 60.80 -37.10 -38.38
N LYS A 345 61.81 -36.99 -37.50
CA LYS A 345 61.78 -36.58 -36.08
C LYS A 345 61.70 -35.07 -35.75
N GLN A 346 61.27 -34.81 -34.50
CA GLN A 346 61.46 -33.65 -33.62
C GLN A 346 62.95 -33.22 -33.45
N PRO A 347 63.26 -31.99 -32.94
CA PRO A 347 63.57 -31.85 -31.50
C PRO A 347 63.11 -30.53 -30.82
N ASN A 348 63.14 -30.50 -29.47
CA ASN A 348 62.86 -29.32 -28.61
C ASN A 348 64.14 -28.56 -28.17
N ALA A 349 64.02 -27.24 -27.96
CA ALA A 349 64.75 -26.39 -26.98
C ALA A 349 64.27 -24.92 -27.10
N ALA A 350 64.49 -23.97 -26.17
CA ALA A 350 64.54 -23.90 -24.69
C ALA A 350 64.76 -22.41 -24.29
N LEU A 351 64.44 -22.01 -23.05
CA LEU A 351 64.56 -20.64 -22.49
C LEU A 351 66.02 -20.11 -22.39
N PRO A 352 66.31 -18.78 -22.20
CA PRO A 352 66.05 -18.05 -20.93
C PRO A 352 65.79 -16.51 -21.06
N THR A 353 66.15 -15.72 -20.02
CA THR A 353 65.48 -14.47 -19.55
C THR A 353 66.37 -13.21 -19.34
N GLN A 354 65.74 -12.00 -19.35
CA GLN A 354 66.16 -10.74 -18.68
C GLN A 354 67.45 -10.01 -19.19
N PRO A 355 67.84 -8.78 -18.74
CA PRO A 355 67.32 -7.89 -17.65
C PRO A 355 67.15 -6.35 -17.92
N SER A 356 66.45 -5.66 -16.99
CA SER A 356 66.73 -4.34 -16.33
C SER A 356 67.16 -3.06 -17.09
N VAL A 357 66.60 -1.88 -16.71
CA VAL A 357 67.29 -0.71 -16.06
C VAL A 357 66.34 0.49 -15.77
N GLU A 358 66.64 1.24 -14.70
CA GLU A 358 65.94 2.40 -14.06
C GLU A 358 66.46 3.79 -14.58
N PRO A 359 66.29 5.03 -13.99
CA PRO A 359 65.92 5.41 -12.59
C PRO A 359 65.08 6.71 -12.31
N SER A 360 64.68 6.88 -11.03
CA SER A 360 64.50 8.18 -10.27
C SER A 360 63.34 9.13 -10.65
N ILE A 361 62.75 9.99 -9.78
CA ILE A 361 63.19 10.66 -8.52
C ILE A 361 62.04 10.70 -7.46
N GLU A 362 62.38 10.71 -6.16
CA GLU A 362 61.51 10.94 -4.97
C GLU A 362 61.95 12.22 -4.19
N PRO A 363 61.07 12.93 -3.44
CA PRO A 363 60.92 12.72 -1.97
C PRO A 363 59.45 12.89 -1.46
N GLN A 364 58.90 12.12 -0.51
CA GLN A 364 59.17 11.92 0.94
C GLN A 364 58.66 13.00 1.94
N GLN A 365 57.63 12.60 2.71
CA GLN A 365 57.42 12.76 4.18
C GLN A 365 57.26 14.20 4.80
N GLU A 366 56.72 14.44 6.02
CA GLU A 366 56.36 13.55 7.15
C GLU A 366 55.14 14.08 8.00
N GLU A 367 54.93 13.55 9.21
CA GLU A 367 53.80 13.77 10.17
C GLU A 367 53.63 15.19 10.76
N ALA A 368 52.46 15.49 11.37
CA ALA A 368 52.33 15.83 12.81
C ALA A 368 50.91 16.24 13.29
N ALA A 369 50.60 15.95 14.57
CA ALA A 369 49.56 16.59 15.43
C ALA A 369 50.27 17.45 16.53
N PRO A 370 49.68 18.08 17.59
CA PRO A 370 48.36 17.87 18.26
C PRO A 370 47.68 19.13 18.92
N THR A 371 46.79 18.91 19.92
CA THR A 371 46.32 19.85 21.02
C THR A 371 45.29 20.98 20.66
N VAL A 372 44.39 21.52 21.53
CA VAL A 372 44.05 21.41 22.99
C VAL A 372 42.50 21.54 23.24
N GLN A 373 42.00 21.16 24.44
CA GLN A 373 40.67 21.47 25.07
C GLN A 373 40.71 22.80 25.92
N PRO A 374 39.81 23.20 26.88
CA PRO A 374 38.57 22.60 27.46
C PRO A 374 37.37 23.53 27.89
N SER A 375 36.23 22.91 28.30
CA SER A 375 35.26 23.26 29.41
C SER A 375 33.99 22.35 29.27
N ALA A 376 33.44 21.61 30.25
CA ALA A 376 32.93 21.92 31.62
C ALA A 376 31.56 22.68 31.59
N GLU A 377 30.45 22.34 32.30
CA GLU A 377 30.03 21.38 33.37
C GLU A 377 28.47 21.15 33.31
N SER A 378 27.74 20.27 34.02
CA SER A 378 27.96 18.97 34.75
C SER A 378 26.67 18.49 35.49
N SER A 379 26.48 17.17 35.73
CA SER A 379 25.46 16.50 36.63
C SER A 379 23.94 16.58 36.24
N VAL A 380 22.95 15.80 36.74
CA VAL A 380 22.73 14.81 37.85
C VAL A 380 21.73 13.70 37.41
N ALA A 381 21.69 12.52 38.07
CA ALA A 381 20.55 11.55 38.12
C ALA A 381 20.34 11.05 39.58
N PRO A 382 19.15 10.55 40.02
CA PRO A 382 18.88 9.09 39.98
C PRO A 382 17.37 8.60 40.02
N GLU A 383 17.17 7.27 39.89
CA GLU A 383 16.21 6.35 40.59
C GLU A 383 14.69 6.70 40.74
N GLU A 384 13.76 5.96 40.10
CA GLU A 384 12.98 4.76 40.60
C GLU A 384 11.55 5.20 41.12
N VAL A 385 10.45 4.42 41.33
CA VAL A 385 10.12 2.98 41.50
C VAL A 385 8.70 2.63 40.95
N ALA A 386 8.39 1.33 40.77
CA ALA A 386 7.04 0.72 40.56
C ALA A 386 6.36 0.37 41.95
N PRO A 387 5.32 -0.51 42.15
CA PRO A 387 4.60 -1.46 41.25
C PRO A 387 3.05 -1.65 41.50
N SER A 388 2.45 -2.69 40.86
CA SER A 388 1.27 -3.49 41.31
C SER A 388 -0.16 -2.87 41.26
N LEU A 389 -1.30 -3.59 41.12
CA LEU A 389 -1.60 -5.01 40.82
C LEU A 389 -3.07 -5.19 40.28
N GLU A 390 -3.37 -6.41 39.82
CA GLU A 390 -4.63 -7.06 39.32
C GLU A 390 -5.64 -7.46 40.45
N PRO A 391 -6.78 -8.22 40.28
CA PRO A 391 -7.57 -8.68 39.09
C PRO A 391 -9.16 -8.70 39.29
N GLU A 392 -9.90 -9.50 38.46
CA GLU A 392 -11.26 -10.13 38.65
C GLU A 392 -12.55 -9.23 38.66
N ALA A 393 -13.76 -9.55 38.15
CA ALA A 393 -14.69 -10.72 38.04
C ALA A 393 -15.86 -10.65 39.09
N GLU A 394 -17.12 -11.14 38.92
CA GLU A 394 -17.85 -12.06 38.01
C GLU A 394 -19.23 -11.43 37.56
N GLU A 395 -19.75 -11.58 36.33
CA GLU A 395 -20.75 -12.57 35.78
C GLU A 395 -22.28 -12.34 36.08
N SER A 396 -23.16 -12.88 35.21
CA SER A 396 -24.63 -13.09 35.35
C SER A 396 -25.59 -11.87 35.21
N VAL A 397 -26.89 -11.94 34.82
CA VAL A 397 -27.81 -13.03 34.37
C VAL A 397 -28.72 -12.51 33.22
N ALA A 398 -29.32 -13.39 32.40
CA ALA A 398 -30.48 -13.11 31.53
C ALA A 398 -31.83 -13.03 32.34
N PRO A 399 -33.07 -12.77 31.82
CA PRO A 399 -33.64 -13.32 30.56
C PRO A 399 -34.74 -12.49 29.79
N VAL A 400 -35.17 -13.00 28.61
CA VAL A 400 -36.59 -13.13 28.07
C VAL A 400 -37.54 -11.88 28.06
N GLU A 401 -38.35 -11.55 27.02
CA GLU A 401 -39.09 -12.34 25.99
C GLU A 401 -39.31 -11.61 24.62
N GLU A 402 -40.14 -12.21 23.74
CA GLU A 402 -40.60 -11.75 22.41
C GLU A 402 -41.50 -10.47 22.41
N ASN A 403 -41.82 -9.73 21.32
CA ASN A 403 -42.46 -10.21 20.07
C ASN A 403 -42.52 -9.19 18.88
N LYS A 404 -42.03 -9.64 17.70
CA LYS A 404 -42.55 -9.56 16.30
C LYS A 404 -43.54 -8.45 15.85
N GLY A 405 -43.22 -7.80 14.71
CA GLY A 405 -44.17 -7.16 13.77
C GLY A 405 -43.45 -6.31 12.69
N VAL A 406 -43.54 -6.48 11.34
CA VAL A 406 -44.68 -6.70 10.39
C VAL A 406 -45.48 -5.38 10.18
N GLU A 407 -45.57 -4.72 9.01
CA GLU A 407 -45.18 -5.08 7.61
C GLU A 407 -45.16 -3.88 6.59
N VAL A 408 -44.43 -4.06 5.45
CA VAL A 408 -44.47 -3.51 4.05
C VAL A 408 -44.96 -2.07 3.64
N LEU A 409 -44.43 -1.61 2.48
CA LEU A 409 -44.96 -0.67 1.42
C LEU A 409 -44.42 0.78 1.42
N ALA A 410 -44.19 1.46 0.29
CA ALA A 410 -44.08 1.07 -1.14
C ALA A 410 -43.41 2.18 -2.00
N ALA A 411 -43.00 1.84 -3.25
CA ALA A 411 -42.30 2.73 -4.17
C ALA A 411 -43.19 3.72 -4.96
N LYS A 412 -42.57 4.73 -5.61
CA LYS A 412 -43.21 5.58 -6.64
C LYS A 412 -42.18 6.15 -7.64
N ALA A 413 -42.57 6.34 -8.91
CA ALA A 413 -41.67 6.79 -9.98
C ALA A 413 -42.40 7.52 -11.15
N GLY A 414 -41.64 8.22 -12.01
CA GLY A 414 -42.07 8.77 -13.32
C GLY A 414 -41.80 10.28 -13.52
N ARG A 415 -41.84 10.87 -14.72
CA ARG A 415 -41.78 10.35 -16.13
C ARG A 415 -41.66 11.52 -17.16
N MET A 416 -41.65 11.20 -18.47
CA MET A 416 -41.73 12.09 -19.68
C MET A 416 -40.38 12.69 -20.19
N ALA A 417 -40.16 13.09 -21.46
CA ALA A 417 -40.59 12.67 -22.83
C ALA A 417 -39.86 13.60 -23.87
N GLN A 418 -39.02 13.14 -24.81
CA GLN A 418 -39.25 12.64 -26.20
C GLN A 418 -39.74 13.63 -27.31
N ALA A 419 -39.00 13.68 -28.44
CA ALA A 419 -39.37 14.26 -29.75
C ALA A 419 -38.53 13.65 -30.92
N LEU A 420 -39.04 13.65 -32.18
CA LEU A 420 -38.74 12.66 -33.26
C LEU A 420 -38.96 13.27 -34.70
N VAL A 421 -38.35 12.95 -35.88
CA VAL A 421 -37.23 12.03 -36.30
C VAL A 421 -36.34 12.49 -37.53
N PRO A 422 -36.76 12.52 -38.82
CA PRO A 422 -36.08 11.69 -39.87
C PRO A 422 -35.58 12.34 -41.21
N LEU A 423 -35.00 11.47 -42.08
CA LEU A 423 -34.41 11.62 -43.46
C LEU A 423 -32.95 12.16 -43.51
N SER A 424 -32.04 11.74 -44.42
CA SER A 424 -32.06 10.78 -45.56
C SER A 424 -30.67 10.12 -45.82
N ALA A 425 -30.51 9.31 -46.88
CA ALA A 425 -29.27 8.59 -47.30
C ALA A 425 -29.11 8.64 -48.86
N PRO A 426 -28.09 8.04 -49.55
CA PRO A 426 -26.92 7.24 -49.10
C PRO A 426 -25.56 7.55 -49.84
N VAL A 427 -24.55 6.68 -49.69
CA VAL A 427 -23.32 6.47 -50.53
C VAL A 427 -22.15 7.47 -50.46
N SER A 428 -20.97 7.02 -49.97
CA SER A 428 -19.76 6.76 -50.80
C SER A 428 -18.58 6.23 -49.96
N GLN A 429 -17.75 5.35 -50.53
CA GLN A 429 -16.37 5.11 -50.07
C GLN A 429 -15.41 6.18 -50.62
N PRO A 430 -14.19 6.24 -50.09
CA PRO A 430 -13.00 6.26 -50.95
C PRO A 430 -12.10 5.04 -50.69
N GLU A 431 -11.53 4.49 -51.77
CA GLU A 431 -10.38 3.57 -51.68
C GLU A 431 -9.10 4.37 -51.40
N MET A 432 -8.08 3.72 -50.82
CA MET A 432 -6.70 4.14 -51.04
C MET A 432 -5.83 2.91 -51.33
N ILE A 433 -5.09 2.97 -52.43
CA ILE A 433 -4.24 1.91 -52.94
C ILE A 433 -2.79 2.18 -52.52
N VAL A 434 -2.14 1.21 -51.90
CA VAL A 434 -0.70 0.98 -52.06
C VAL A 434 -0.48 -0.50 -52.32
N LEU A 435 -0.05 -0.84 -53.54
CA LEU A 435 0.53 -2.16 -53.84
C LEU A 435 2.02 -2.10 -53.53
N GLY A 436 2.55 -3.17 -52.93
CA GLY A 436 3.87 -3.18 -52.31
C GLY A 436 5.07 -3.20 -53.29
N ALA A 437 6.26 -3.28 -52.70
CA ALA A 437 7.52 -3.45 -53.41
C ALA A 437 8.41 -4.45 -52.67
N SER A 438 8.18 -5.75 -52.89
CA SER A 438 9.15 -6.78 -52.53
C SER A 438 10.32 -6.76 -53.51
N GLN A 439 11.52 -6.47 -53.01
CA GLN A 439 12.80 -6.61 -53.71
C GLN A 439 13.82 -7.17 -52.71
N GLY A 440 14.61 -8.20 -53.05
CA GLY A 440 14.51 -9.05 -54.24
C GLY A 440 15.55 -10.16 -54.16
N LEU A 441 15.11 -11.43 -54.19
CA LEU A 441 16.02 -12.57 -54.06
C LEU A 441 16.96 -12.65 -55.28
N MET A 442 18.26 -12.56 -55.04
CA MET A 442 19.28 -12.79 -56.07
C MET A 442 20.28 -13.84 -55.58
N LEU A 443 20.10 -15.07 -56.07
CA LEU A 443 20.99 -16.19 -55.79
C LEU A 443 22.38 -15.93 -56.38
N LEU A 444 23.40 -15.94 -55.52
CA LEU A 444 24.79 -16.15 -55.88
C LEU A 444 25.32 -17.29 -55.04
N GLU A 445 25.69 -18.40 -55.69
CA GLU A 445 26.31 -19.55 -55.04
C GLU A 445 27.75 -19.19 -54.63
N GLY A 446 28.11 -19.45 -53.37
CA GLY A 446 29.44 -19.21 -52.84
C GLY A 446 29.68 -20.01 -51.57
N ASP A 447 30.44 -21.10 -51.67
CA ASP A 447 30.88 -21.89 -50.51
C ASP A 447 31.83 -21.09 -49.61
N ALA A 448 31.39 -20.76 -48.38
CA ALA A 448 32.29 -20.46 -47.27
C ALA A 448 31.60 -20.74 -45.92
N ASP A 449 32.08 -21.76 -45.23
CA ASP A 449 31.70 -22.14 -43.87
C ASP A 449 32.03 -21.02 -42.85
N ALA A 450 31.00 -20.49 -42.20
CA ALA A 450 31.08 -19.67 -40.99
C ALA A 450 29.71 -19.61 -40.28
N THR A 451 29.50 -20.45 -39.27
CA THR A 451 28.37 -20.27 -38.33
C THR A 451 28.59 -18.97 -37.55
N THR A 452 27.96 -17.89 -38.01
CA THR A 452 27.92 -16.62 -37.29
C THR A 452 26.59 -16.55 -36.56
N ASP A 453 26.63 -16.24 -35.27
CA ASP A 453 25.43 -16.00 -34.48
C ASP A 453 24.73 -14.73 -34.98
N GLU A 454 23.70 -14.89 -35.82
CA GLU A 454 22.82 -13.80 -36.22
C GLU A 454 21.84 -13.49 -35.08
N TYR A 455 21.52 -12.20 -34.91
CA TYR A 455 20.58 -11.72 -33.90
C TYR A 455 19.37 -11.08 -34.58
N GLU A 456 18.17 -11.35 -34.06
CA GLU A 456 16.91 -10.76 -34.54
C GLU A 456 16.26 -9.95 -33.41
N ILE A 457 15.71 -8.78 -33.76
CA ILE A 457 15.02 -7.90 -32.82
C ILE A 457 13.52 -8.14 -32.96
N VAL A 458 12.89 -8.60 -31.89
CA VAL A 458 11.44 -8.80 -31.79
C VAL A 458 10.85 -7.63 -31.00
N THR A 459 9.84 -6.97 -31.55
CA THR A 459 9.05 -5.94 -30.87
C THR A 459 7.57 -6.29 -30.96
N ASP A 460 6.86 -6.28 -29.83
CA ASP A 460 5.39 -6.25 -29.82
C ASP A 460 4.87 -5.30 -28.71
N LEU A 461 4.37 -4.15 -29.14
CA LEU A 461 3.74 -3.15 -28.28
C LEU A 461 2.30 -3.52 -27.88
N GLY A 462 1.66 -4.45 -28.59
CA GLY A 462 0.29 -4.89 -28.32
C GLY A 462 0.14 -5.77 -27.08
N LEU A 463 1.25 -6.27 -26.53
CA LEU A 463 1.27 -7.15 -25.36
C LEU A 463 0.86 -6.46 -24.05
N VAL A 464 1.07 -5.14 -23.95
CA VAL A 464 0.74 -4.32 -22.78
C VAL A 464 -0.64 -3.69 -22.97
N THR A 465 -1.62 -4.12 -22.18
CA THR A 465 -3.04 -3.72 -22.34
C THR A 465 -3.58 -2.94 -21.12
N LYS A 466 -2.73 -2.21 -20.40
CA LYS A 466 -3.14 -1.37 -19.26
C LYS A 466 -3.81 -0.08 -19.74
N ALA A 467 -4.70 0.49 -18.93
CA ALA A 467 -5.63 1.55 -19.38
C ALA A 467 -5.04 2.97 -19.33
N ASP A 468 -4.03 3.19 -18.48
CA ASP A 468 -3.23 4.40 -18.38
C ASP A 468 -1.96 4.36 -19.26
N LEU A 469 -1.46 3.16 -19.57
CA LEU A 469 -0.26 3.01 -20.41
C LEU A 469 -0.51 3.25 -21.90
N ASP A 470 0.36 4.07 -22.49
CA ASP A 470 0.28 4.47 -23.90
C ASP A 470 1.67 4.41 -24.54
N LEU A 471 2.02 3.25 -25.06
CA LEU A 471 3.28 2.96 -25.74
C LEU A 471 3.27 3.51 -27.16
N LYS A 472 4.27 4.32 -27.51
CA LYS A 472 4.38 5.01 -28.80
C LYS A 472 5.44 4.44 -29.73
N ASP A 473 6.55 3.98 -29.17
CA ASP A 473 7.72 3.58 -29.94
C ASP A 473 8.60 2.64 -29.10
N ALA A 474 9.09 1.55 -29.68
CA ALA A 474 10.05 0.63 -29.07
C ALA A 474 10.89 -0.01 -30.17
N ASN A 475 12.13 0.46 -30.31
CA ASN A 475 13.10 -0.09 -31.25
C ASN A 475 14.53 0.09 -30.72
N ALA A 476 15.51 -0.52 -31.37
CA ALA A 476 16.92 -0.50 -30.97
C ALA A 476 17.58 0.90 -30.85
N THR A 477 16.90 1.98 -31.28
CA THR A 477 17.38 3.37 -31.19
C THR A 477 16.57 4.27 -30.28
N THR A 478 15.33 3.92 -29.92
CA THR A 478 14.47 4.75 -29.06
C THR A 478 13.32 3.97 -28.43
N PHE A 479 12.97 4.35 -27.21
CA PHE A 479 11.72 3.99 -26.54
C PHE A 479 10.92 5.25 -26.24
N LYS A 480 9.59 5.19 -26.38
CA LYS A 480 8.66 6.28 -26.02
C LYS A 480 7.34 5.73 -25.47
N MET A 481 6.92 6.29 -24.33
CA MET A 481 5.78 5.84 -23.55
C MET A 481 5.15 7.04 -22.81
N ALA A 482 3.86 6.92 -22.48
CA ALA A 482 3.19 7.78 -21.52
C ALA A 482 2.41 6.94 -20.49
N VAL A 483 2.31 7.45 -19.27
CA VAL A 483 1.31 7.06 -18.26
C VAL A 483 0.28 8.18 -18.22
N ASN A 484 -0.97 7.91 -18.61
CA ASN A 484 -2.04 8.88 -18.70
C ASN A 484 -2.97 8.74 -17.50
N GLY A 485 -2.77 9.58 -16.49
CA GLY A 485 -3.54 9.56 -15.25
C GLY A 485 -3.36 8.28 -14.42
N ALA A 486 -2.15 8.06 -13.91
CA ALA A 486 -1.69 6.83 -13.26
C ALA A 486 -2.72 6.22 -12.28
N ILE A 487 -3.03 4.94 -12.46
CA ILE A 487 -3.93 4.15 -11.60
C ILE A 487 -3.24 3.01 -10.85
N GLU A 488 -1.97 2.74 -11.10
CA GLU A 488 -1.14 1.77 -10.36
C GLU A 488 0.36 2.08 -10.50
N ASP A 489 1.20 1.38 -9.74
CA ASP A 489 2.65 1.42 -9.91
C ASP A 489 3.07 0.78 -11.25
N HIS A 490 4.16 1.28 -11.84
CA HIS A 490 4.74 0.75 -13.09
C HIS A 490 6.26 0.57 -12.99
N GLU A 491 6.79 -0.52 -13.55
CA GLU A 491 8.23 -0.76 -13.69
C GLU A 491 8.61 -0.86 -15.18
N VAL A 492 9.57 -0.04 -15.60
CA VAL A 492 10.15 -0.05 -16.96
C VAL A 492 11.65 -0.36 -16.86
N LYS A 493 12.09 -1.46 -17.45
CA LYS A 493 13.50 -1.84 -17.57
C LYS A 493 13.99 -1.63 -19.01
N VAL A 494 15.11 -0.93 -19.20
CA VAL A 494 15.73 -0.70 -20.51
C VAL A 494 17.18 -1.16 -20.51
N PHE A 495 17.52 -2.11 -21.39
CA PHE A 495 18.87 -2.66 -21.49
C PHE A 495 19.60 -2.09 -22.71
N PHE A 496 20.66 -1.31 -22.48
CA PHE A 496 21.56 -0.81 -23.51
C PHE A 496 22.79 -1.72 -23.60
N THR A 497 23.02 -2.37 -24.73
CA THR A 497 24.19 -3.23 -24.96
C THR A 497 25.04 -2.71 -26.11
N LYS A 498 26.29 -3.19 -26.19
CA LYS A 498 27.20 -2.79 -27.26
C LYS A 498 26.77 -3.43 -28.58
N ASN A 499 26.92 -2.66 -29.64
CA ASN A 499 26.65 -3.14 -30.98
C ASN A 499 27.81 -3.98 -31.48
N VAL A 500 27.47 -5.06 -32.19
CA VAL A 500 28.41 -5.89 -32.96
C VAL A 500 28.14 -5.71 -34.44
N GLU A 501 29.21 -5.63 -35.22
CA GLU A 501 29.17 -5.53 -36.68
C GLU A 501 28.99 -6.94 -37.26
N LEU A 502 27.87 -7.16 -37.95
CA LEU A 502 27.55 -8.43 -38.61
C LEU A 502 28.31 -8.57 -39.95
N PRO A 503 28.44 -9.78 -40.52
CA PRO A 503 29.17 -10.01 -41.78
C PRO A 503 28.64 -9.25 -43.00
N ASP A 504 27.40 -8.75 -42.94
CA ASP A 504 26.78 -7.91 -43.99
C ASP A 504 27.07 -6.40 -43.83
N GLY A 505 27.78 -6.01 -42.76
CA GLY A 505 28.10 -4.62 -42.41
C GLY A 505 26.99 -3.88 -41.65
N THR A 506 25.92 -4.58 -41.23
CA THR A 506 24.95 -4.01 -40.30
C THR A 506 25.47 -4.06 -38.86
N ASN A 507 24.87 -3.26 -37.98
CA ASN A 507 25.20 -3.25 -36.55
C ASN A 507 23.96 -3.68 -35.77
N THR A 508 24.09 -4.71 -34.93
CA THR A 508 23.01 -5.20 -34.07
C THR A 508 23.45 -5.17 -32.60
N PRO A 509 22.57 -4.84 -31.63
CA PRO A 509 22.87 -5.01 -30.21
C PRO A 509 23.21 -6.47 -29.88
N THR A 510 24.00 -6.66 -28.84
CA THR A 510 24.13 -7.97 -28.17
C THR A 510 22.93 -8.22 -27.24
N PRO A 511 22.52 -9.47 -26.97
CA PRO A 511 21.42 -9.75 -26.04
C PRO A 511 21.65 -9.15 -24.65
N ALA A 512 20.58 -8.81 -23.95
CA ALA A 512 20.68 -8.34 -22.57
C ALA A 512 21.30 -9.43 -21.66
N PRO A 513 22.18 -9.08 -20.71
CA PRO A 513 22.64 -10.01 -19.69
C PRO A 513 21.46 -10.53 -18.86
N LYS A 514 21.56 -11.75 -18.34
CA LYS A 514 20.58 -12.27 -17.38
C LYS A 514 20.62 -11.43 -16.10
N GLU A 515 19.46 -11.05 -15.58
CA GLU A 515 19.37 -10.13 -14.44
C GLU A 515 20.02 -10.67 -13.16
N ASP A 516 20.06 -12.00 -12.97
CA ASP A 516 20.73 -12.70 -11.86
C ASP A 516 22.25 -12.49 -11.81
N THR A 517 22.87 -12.12 -12.95
CA THR A 517 24.30 -11.78 -13.03
C THR A 517 24.61 -10.33 -12.63
N LEU A 518 23.60 -9.48 -12.50
CA LEU A 518 23.71 -8.05 -12.23
C LEU A 518 23.40 -7.72 -10.76
N ARG A 519 23.45 -6.43 -10.40
CA ARG A 519 22.98 -5.90 -9.11
C ARG A 519 21.96 -4.79 -9.32
N LYS A 520 20.78 -4.92 -8.72
CA LYS A 520 19.72 -3.91 -8.79
C LYS A 520 20.01 -2.79 -7.79
N VAL A 521 19.99 -1.55 -8.29
CA VAL A 521 19.93 -0.34 -7.48
C VAL A 521 18.55 0.25 -7.69
N GLU A 522 17.72 0.17 -6.66
CA GLU A 522 16.37 0.72 -6.61
C GLU A 522 16.30 1.87 -5.60
N ALA A 523 15.45 2.84 -5.88
CA ALA A 523 15.38 4.12 -5.19
C ALA A 523 13.93 4.61 -5.14
N THR A 524 13.31 4.58 -3.97
CA THR A 524 11.90 4.96 -3.80
C THR A 524 11.77 6.27 -3.02
N ILE A 525 10.86 7.15 -3.43
CA ILE A 525 10.48 8.35 -2.67
C ILE A 525 9.17 8.06 -1.91
N GLN A 526 9.10 8.43 -0.64
CA GLN A 526 7.94 8.14 0.22
C GLN A 526 7.51 9.37 1.03
N GLY A 527 6.20 9.50 1.30
CA GLY A 527 5.65 10.64 2.04
C GLY A 527 5.51 11.93 1.23
N GLY A 528 5.67 11.88 -0.10
CA GLY A 528 5.47 13.00 -1.02
C GLY A 528 5.80 12.62 -2.47
N PRO A 529 5.35 13.41 -3.46
CA PRO A 529 5.77 13.24 -4.85
C PRO A 529 7.23 13.69 -5.06
N GLY A 530 7.89 13.17 -6.10
CA GLY A 530 9.28 13.49 -6.42
C GLY A 530 9.81 12.75 -7.64
N GLN A 531 11.12 12.88 -7.92
CA GLN A 531 11.79 12.16 -9.01
C GLN A 531 13.14 11.59 -8.59
N ILE A 532 13.47 10.36 -9.02
CA ILE A 532 14.84 9.87 -9.07
C ILE A 532 15.39 10.22 -10.45
N THR A 533 16.36 11.14 -10.50
CA THR A 533 16.90 11.69 -11.75
C THR A 533 18.05 10.88 -12.32
N GLU A 534 18.78 10.12 -11.48
CA GLU A 534 19.91 9.28 -11.91
C GLU A 534 20.17 8.15 -10.91
N GLY A 535 20.84 7.08 -11.37
CA GLY A 535 21.37 5.99 -10.53
C GLY A 535 20.44 4.81 -10.24
N GLN A 536 19.16 4.88 -10.61
CA GLN A 536 18.27 3.71 -10.61
C GLN A 536 18.56 2.83 -11.83
N GLY A 537 18.82 1.53 -11.61
CA GLY A 537 19.24 0.63 -12.69
C GLY A 537 19.84 -0.70 -12.24
N TYR A 538 20.46 -1.39 -13.20
CA TYR A 538 21.20 -2.63 -13.01
C TYR A 538 22.68 -2.40 -13.33
N TYR A 539 23.54 -2.90 -12.45
CA TYR A 539 24.99 -2.70 -12.46
C TYR A 539 25.73 -4.04 -12.54
N ASN A 540 26.94 -4.04 -13.11
CA ASN A 540 27.85 -5.18 -12.98
C ASN A 540 28.47 -5.21 -11.58
N VAL A 541 28.81 -6.41 -11.09
CA VAL A 541 29.49 -6.58 -9.80
C VAL A 541 30.82 -5.82 -9.81
N GLY A 542 31.01 -4.95 -8.81
CA GLY A 542 32.19 -4.10 -8.67
C GLY A 542 32.12 -2.71 -9.31
N GLU A 543 30.97 -2.31 -9.86
CA GLU A 543 30.78 -0.93 -10.36
C GLU A 543 30.54 0.11 -9.25
N ASP A 544 30.94 1.35 -9.52
CA ASP A 544 30.66 2.55 -8.71
C ASP A 544 29.43 3.29 -9.29
N GLY A 545 28.69 4.03 -8.46
CA GLY A 545 27.54 4.81 -8.92
C GLY A 545 27.00 5.84 -7.93
N GLU A 546 26.02 6.62 -8.36
CA GLU A 546 25.35 7.64 -7.53
C GLU A 546 23.87 7.73 -7.89
N VAL A 547 23.01 7.54 -6.88
CA VAL A 547 21.56 7.76 -6.96
C VAL A 547 21.30 9.23 -6.66
N SER A 548 20.57 9.93 -7.52
CA SER A 548 20.22 11.34 -7.35
C SER A 548 18.72 11.58 -7.50
N TRP A 549 18.18 12.54 -6.75
CA TRP A 549 16.74 12.83 -6.72
C TRP A 549 16.42 14.33 -6.60
N THR A 550 15.20 14.68 -6.98
CA THR A 550 14.61 16.02 -6.80
C THR A 550 13.28 15.93 -6.07
N VAL A 551 12.99 16.99 -5.32
CA VAL A 551 11.82 17.12 -4.42
C VAL A 551 11.13 18.45 -4.75
N PRO A 552 9.78 18.47 -4.92
CA PRO A 552 9.05 19.68 -5.26
C PRO A 552 8.94 20.66 -4.08
N ASN A 553 8.63 21.92 -4.38
CA ASN A 553 8.41 22.96 -3.37
C ASN A 553 7.31 22.54 -2.38
N GLY A 554 7.49 22.83 -1.09
CA GLY A 554 6.56 22.43 -0.04
C GLY A 554 6.85 21.04 0.54
N TYR A 555 7.93 20.38 0.11
CA TYR A 555 8.43 19.14 0.72
C TYR A 555 9.93 19.25 1.01
N THR A 556 10.35 18.67 2.12
CA THR A 556 11.74 18.54 2.54
C THR A 556 12.08 17.08 2.85
N VAL A 557 13.33 16.66 2.58
CA VAL A 557 13.81 15.31 2.94
C VAL A 557 13.96 15.20 4.45
N SER A 558 13.35 14.18 5.06
CA SER A 558 13.40 13.90 6.50
C SER A 558 14.38 12.77 6.84
N SER A 559 14.45 11.73 6.01
CA SER A 559 15.46 10.67 6.12
C SER A 559 15.80 10.04 4.77
N ILE A 560 17.03 9.58 4.65
CA ILE A 560 17.53 8.76 3.53
C ILE A 560 18.05 7.48 4.16
N SER A 561 17.52 6.33 3.72
CA SER A 561 17.98 5.01 4.16
C SER A 561 18.45 4.15 3.00
N VAL A 562 19.36 3.22 3.29
CA VAL A 562 19.90 2.24 2.34
C VAL A 562 19.83 0.86 2.98
N ASN A 563 19.19 -0.09 2.31
CA ASN A 563 18.90 -1.43 2.84
C ASN A 563 18.30 -1.36 4.26
N GLY A 564 17.36 -0.43 4.46
CA GLY A 564 16.67 -0.16 5.74
C GLY A 564 17.47 0.64 6.78
N THR A 565 18.77 0.89 6.57
CA THR A 565 19.61 1.64 7.51
C THR A 565 19.64 3.13 7.14
N VAL A 566 19.24 4.03 8.05
CA VAL A 566 19.30 5.48 7.82
C VAL A 566 20.76 5.93 7.69
N VAL A 567 21.11 6.54 6.55
CA VAL A 567 22.45 7.04 6.23
C VAL A 567 22.56 8.58 6.33
N ALA A 568 21.46 9.30 6.15
CA ALA A 568 21.40 10.76 6.24
C ALA A 568 19.97 11.25 6.57
N THR A 569 19.85 12.52 6.99
CA THR A 569 18.56 13.19 7.28
C THR A 569 18.29 14.41 6.39
N SER A 570 19.10 14.59 5.34
CA SER A 570 18.94 15.59 4.29
C SER A 570 19.93 15.29 3.15
N GLY A 571 19.63 15.77 1.94
CA GLY A 571 20.46 15.56 0.75
C GLY A 571 19.63 15.37 -0.52
N ASN A 572 20.32 15.37 -1.66
CA ASN A 572 19.72 15.17 -2.99
C ASN A 572 20.42 14.04 -3.79
N SER A 573 21.40 13.35 -3.19
CA SER A 573 22.05 12.18 -3.78
C SER A 573 22.68 11.26 -2.72
N TRP A 574 23.01 10.03 -3.13
CA TRP A 574 23.77 9.05 -2.37
C TRP A 574 24.67 8.23 -3.32
N SER A 575 25.98 8.23 -3.05
CA SER A 575 26.99 7.51 -3.85
C SER A 575 27.37 6.16 -3.23
N PHE A 576 27.63 5.17 -4.07
CA PHE A 576 28.16 3.86 -3.71
C PHE A 576 29.40 3.52 -4.54
N LYS A 577 30.14 2.50 -4.08
CA LYS A 577 31.34 1.97 -4.73
C LYS A 577 31.36 0.45 -4.64
N ASP A 578 32.01 -0.19 -5.59
CA ASP A 578 32.28 -1.63 -5.59
C ASP A 578 31.01 -2.46 -5.26
N ILE A 579 29.97 -2.36 -6.08
CA ILE A 579 28.67 -2.97 -5.76
C ILE A 579 28.72 -4.51 -5.78
N GLN A 580 28.54 -5.14 -4.61
CA GLN A 580 28.58 -6.60 -4.42
C GLN A 580 27.20 -7.24 -4.19
N GLU A 581 26.21 -6.44 -3.79
CA GLU A 581 24.84 -6.82 -3.43
C GLU A 581 23.88 -5.70 -3.85
N ASP A 582 22.59 -6.02 -3.97
CA ASP A 582 21.56 -5.06 -4.34
C ASP A 582 21.39 -3.93 -3.30
N LYS A 583 20.94 -2.76 -3.78
CA LYS A 583 20.78 -1.55 -2.96
C LYS A 583 19.40 -0.97 -3.11
N LYS A 584 18.65 -0.95 -2.00
CA LYS A 584 17.37 -0.24 -1.86
C LYS A 584 17.59 1.07 -1.13
N VAL A 585 17.57 2.17 -1.86
CA VAL A 585 17.54 3.54 -1.33
C VAL A 585 16.09 3.94 -1.06
N VAL A 586 15.80 4.51 0.10
CA VAL A 586 14.47 5.09 0.39
C VAL A 586 14.65 6.52 0.89
N VAL A 587 14.06 7.47 0.16
CA VAL A 587 14.05 8.90 0.47
C VAL A 587 12.70 9.26 1.07
N THR A 588 12.65 9.43 2.38
CA THR A 588 11.46 9.87 3.10
C THR A 588 11.35 11.39 3.04
N LEU A 589 10.19 11.87 2.64
CA LEU A 589 9.83 13.28 2.61
C LEU A 589 8.95 13.67 3.79
N LYS A 590 8.85 14.97 4.00
CA LYS A 590 7.95 15.63 4.92
C LYS A 590 7.40 16.89 4.25
N LYS A 591 6.12 17.19 4.46
CA LYS A 591 5.49 18.44 3.98
C LYS A 591 5.91 19.64 4.85
N ASP A 592 6.23 20.76 4.21
CA ASP A 592 6.65 21.99 4.87
C ASP A 592 5.46 22.69 5.58
N GLY A 593 5.73 23.37 6.69
CA GLY A 593 4.72 24.15 7.45
C GLY A 593 3.84 23.37 8.43
N ALA A 594 3.93 22.02 8.43
CA ALA A 594 3.23 21.11 9.34
C ALA A 594 3.88 20.99 10.74
N THR A 595 3.31 20.13 11.60
CA THR A 595 3.98 19.48 12.76
C THR A 595 5.29 18.81 12.32
N ASN A 596 6.14 18.34 13.25
CA ASN A 596 7.50 17.91 12.88
C ASN A 596 7.60 16.51 12.26
N ASP A 597 6.47 15.85 12.14
CA ASP A 597 6.32 14.45 11.79
C ASP A 597 6.15 14.29 10.27
N PRO A 598 6.64 13.18 9.67
CA PRO A 598 6.45 12.90 8.25
C PRO A 598 4.97 12.63 7.95
N LEU A 599 4.55 12.80 6.69
CA LEU A 599 3.24 12.30 6.26
C LEU A 599 3.20 10.77 6.45
N PRO A 600 2.03 10.19 6.81
CA PRO A 600 1.92 8.74 6.97
C PRO A 600 2.32 8.03 5.66
N PRO A 601 2.89 6.82 5.74
CA PRO A 601 3.29 6.06 4.56
C PRO A 601 2.10 5.95 3.61
N SER A 602 2.28 6.40 2.37
CA SER A 602 1.22 6.47 1.38
C SER A 602 0.60 5.09 1.18
N TYR A 603 -0.72 5.02 1.33
CA TYR A 603 -1.44 3.76 1.26
C TYR A 603 -1.45 3.28 -0.19
N LYS A 604 -0.48 2.43 -0.53
CA LYS A 604 -0.45 1.77 -1.84
C LYS A 604 -1.69 0.91 -1.97
N VAL A 605 -2.49 1.16 -3.01
CA VAL A 605 -3.63 0.32 -3.37
C VAL A 605 -3.08 -1.09 -3.61
N GLN A 606 -3.62 -2.08 -2.90
CA GLN A 606 -3.11 -3.44 -3.01
C GLN A 606 -3.35 -3.95 -4.44
N THR A 607 -2.24 -4.31 -5.10
CA THR A 607 -2.22 -4.94 -6.42
C THR A 607 -1.66 -6.35 -6.30
N PHE A 608 -1.99 -7.17 -7.28
CA PHE A 608 -1.50 -8.53 -7.42
C PHE A 608 -1.11 -8.80 -8.87
N GLN A 609 -0.06 -9.58 -9.05
CA GLN A 609 0.43 -9.99 -10.36
C GLN A 609 -0.18 -11.34 -10.74
N ILE A 610 -0.81 -11.41 -11.90
CA ILE A 610 -1.11 -12.66 -12.59
C ILE A 610 0.02 -12.86 -13.60
N GLU A 611 1.00 -13.69 -13.27
CA GLU A 611 2.05 -14.11 -14.20
C GLU A 611 1.52 -15.18 -15.16
N THR A 612 1.91 -15.12 -16.43
CA THR A 612 1.57 -16.14 -17.42
C THR A 612 2.79 -16.61 -18.23
N GLU A 613 2.80 -17.90 -18.55
CA GLU A 613 3.93 -18.58 -19.19
C GLU A 613 3.40 -19.61 -20.20
N LEU A 614 4.01 -19.68 -21.39
CA LEU A 614 3.70 -20.67 -22.42
C LEU A 614 4.94 -21.53 -22.68
N ARG A 615 4.83 -22.85 -22.56
CA ARG A 615 5.92 -23.81 -22.77
C ARG A 615 5.63 -24.74 -23.96
N GLY A 616 6.68 -25.11 -24.68
CA GLY A 616 6.65 -26.12 -25.74
C GLY A 616 6.26 -25.60 -27.13
N GLY A 617 5.27 -26.23 -27.74
CA GLY A 617 4.84 -26.03 -29.13
C GLY A 617 4.18 -24.68 -29.42
N ALA A 618 3.99 -24.42 -30.72
CA ALA A 618 3.56 -23.11 -31.21
C ALA A 618 2.15 -22.72 -30.71
N GLY A 619 2.03 -21.53 -30.13
CA GLY A 619 0.76 -20.99 -29.62
C GLY A 619 0.89 -19.55 -29.15
N THR A 620 -0.13 -19.08 -28.43
CA THR A 620 -0.16 -17.77 -27.76
C THR A 620 -0.82 -17.89 -26.39
N ILE A 621 -0.49 -16.99 -25.46
CA ILE A 621 -1.17 -16.82 -24.17
C ILE A 621 -1.40 -15.32 -23.90
N THR A 622 -2.41 -15.00 -23.11
CA THR A 622 -2.62 -13.65 -22.59
C THR A 622 -1.52 -13.33 -21.58
N ASN A 623 -0.79 -12.24 -21.81
CA ASN A 623 0.41 -11.90 -21.03
C ASN A 623 0.14 -11.64 -19.55
N THR A 624 1.23 -11.72 -18.77
CA THR A 624 1.35 -11.25 -17.39
C THR A 624 0.70 -9.89 -17.20
N ALA A 625 -0.06 -9.73 -16.11
CA ALA A 625 -0.70 -8.47 -15.76
C ALA A 625 -0.73 -8.26 -14.24
N THR A 626 -0.19 -7.14 -13.78
CA THR A 626 -0.49 -6.58 -12.46
C THR A 626 -1.87 -5.93 -12.49
N LEU A 627 -2.65 -6.13 -11.43
CA LEU A 627 -4.06 -5.72 -11.31
C LEU A 627 -4.37 -5.32 -9.86
N ARG A 628 -5.24 -4.33 -9.65
CA ARG A 628 -5.78 -4.00 -8.31
C ARG A 628 -6.59 -5.15 -7.70
N GLU A 629 -6.65 -5.20 -6.37
CA GLU A 629 -7.46 -6.15 -5.61
C GLU A 629 -8.92 -6.24 -6.12
N GLY A 630 -9.42 -7.47 -6.25
CA GLY A 630 -10.78 -7.78 -6.70
C GLY A 630 -11.03 -7.63 -8.20
N VAL A 631 -10.06 -7.15 -9.00
CA VAL A 631 -10.20 -7.06 -10.46
C VAL A 631 -10.20 -8.45 -11.08
N LYS A 632 -11.14 -8.69 -12.00
CA LYS A 632 -11.23 -9.92 -12.78
C LYS A 632 -10.51 -9.79 -14.12
N LYS A 633 -9.75 -10.82 -14.49
CA LYS A 633 -9.02 -10.91 -15.76
C LYS A 633 -9.22 -12.28 -16.37
N THR A 634 -9.63 -12.30 -17.63
CA THR A 634 -9.57 -13.50 -18.46
C THR A 634 -8.15 -13.69 -18.97
N ILE A 635 -7.58 -14.86 -18.73
CA ILE A 635 -6.35 -15.35 -19.36
C ILE A 635 -6.78 -16.35 -20.43
N SER A 636 -6.55 -16.03 -21.69
CA SER A 636 -6.84 -16.88 -22.86
C SER A 636 -5.56 -17.38 -23.52
N TRP A 637 -5.61 -18.55 -24.15
CA TRP A 637 -4.51 -19.15 -24.92
C TRP A 637 -5.03 -19.78 -26.23
N GLN A 638 -4.16 -19.90 -27.23
CA GLN A 638 -4.47 -20.53 -28.51
C GLN A 638 -3.30 -21.40 -28.99
N VAL A 639 -3.62 -22.51 -29.67
CA VAL A 639 -2.62 -23.36 -30.34
C VAL A 639 -2.48 -22.89 -31.79
N THR A 640 -1.24 -22.69 -32.26
CA THR A 640 -0.94 -22.26 -33.63
C THR A 640 -0.71 -23.49 -34.52
N PRO A 641 -1.48 -23.70 -35.60
CA PRO A 641 -1.25 -24.81 -36.52
C PRO A 641 0.06 -24.64 -37.28
N VAL A 642 0.93 -25.66 -37.24
CA VAL A 642 2.20 -25.73 -37.98
C VAL A 642 2.16 -26.93 -38.93
N GLU A 643 2.58 -26.74 -40.18
CA GLU A 643 2.57 -27.83 -41.17
C GLU A 643 3.55 -28.95 -40.76
N GLY A 644 3.02 -30.17 -40.60
CA GLY A 644 3.78 -31.34 -40.16
C GLY A 644 3.62 -31.72 -38.68
N HIS A 645 3.16 -30.80 -37.83
CA HIS A 645 2.97 -31.03 -36.38
C HIS A 645 1.50 -31.03 -35.98
N HIS A 646 1.17 -31.69 -34.86
CA HIS A 646 -0.17 -31.67 -34.27
C HIS A 646 -0.10 -31.32 -32.77
N TYR A 647 0.19 -30.06 -32.51
CA TYR A 647 0.20 -29.49 -31.18
C TYR A 647 -1.21 -29.51 -30.54
N GLU A 648 -1.28 -29.85 -29.26
CA GLU A 648 -2.45 -29.68 -28.39
C GLU A 648 -2.02 -29.20 -26.99
N VAL A 649 -2.95 -28.68 -26.20
CA VAL A 649 -2.70 -28.36 -24.77
C VAL A 649 -2.58 -29.67 -23.99
N LYS A 650 -1.42 -29.88 -23.36
CA LYS A 650 -1.12 -31.05 -22.51
C LYS A 650 -1.43 -30.75 -21.05
N TYR A 651 -0.95 -29.61 -20.56
CA TYR A 651 -1.15 -29.16 -19.18
C TYR A 651 -1.57 -27.69 -19.12
N VAL A 652 -2.39 -27.37 -18.13
CA VAL A 652 -2.65 -26.01 -17.65
C VAL A 652 -2.41 -26.05 -16.14
N ILE A 653 -1.41 -25.31 -15.66
CA ILE A 653 -1.02 -25.25 -14.25
C ILE A 653 -1.40 -23.85 -13.74
N ILE A 654 -2.12 -23.78 -12.61
CA ILE A 654 -2.47 -22.52 -11.96
C ILE A 654 -2.07 -22.60 -10.49
N ASP A 655 -1.26 -21.66 -10.02
CA ASP A 655 -0.76 -21.56 -8.64
C ASP A 655 -0.11 -22.87 -8.13
N GLY A 656 0.65 -23.57 -8.99
CA GLY A 656 1.28 -24.87 -8.66
C GLY A 656 0.33 -26.07 -8.71
N VAL A 657 -0.86 -25.94 -9.31
CA VAL A 657 -1.87 -27.01 -9.39
C VAL A 657 -2.29 -27.26 -10.84
N VAL A 658 -2.20 -28.52 -11.31
CA VAL A 658 -2.70 -28.94 -12.63
C VAL A 658 -4.23 -28.85 -12.69
N ARG A 659 -4.74 -28.30 -13.79
CA ARG A 659 -6.16 -28.02 -14.03
C ARG A 659 -6.67 -28.76 -15.26
N THR A 660 -6.94 -30.06 -15.06
CA THR A 660 -7.50 -30.95 -16.11
C THR A 660 -8.79 -30.46 -16.72
N ASP A 661 -9.63 -29.73 -15.97
CA ASP A 661 -10.86 -29.11 -16.46
C ASP A 661 -10.61 -27.99 -17.50
N LEU A 662 -9.38 -27.49 -17.61
CA LEU A 662 -8.95 -26.49 -18.58
C LEU A 662 -8.19 -27.07 -19.78
N ARG A 663 -7.86 -28.38 -19.81
CA ARG A 663 -7.09 -29.03 -20.89
C ARG A 663 -7.76 -28.94 -22.27
N THR A 664 -9.09 -28.81 -22.31
CA THR A 664 -9.87 -28.56 -23.55
C THR A 664 -10.50 -27.17 -23.60
N ALA A 665 -10.06 -26.25 -22.75
CA ALA A 665 -10.48 -24.85 -22.76
C ALA A 665 -9.49 -23.98 -23.54
N ASP A 666 -9.93 -22.77 -23.90
CA ASP A 666 -9.12 -21.71 -24.50
C ASP A 666 -8.85 -20.55 -23.51
N SER A 667 -9.39 -20.64 -22.28
CA SER A 667 -9.38 -19.54 -21.33
C SER A 667 -9.79 -19.91 -19.90
N VAL A 668 -9.41 -19.05 -18.95
CA VAL A 668 -9.84 -19.04 -17.54
C VAL A 668 -10.06 -17.60 -17.06
N GLU A 669 -11.04 -17.35 -16.18
CA GLU A 669 -11.17 -16.08 -15.47
C GLU A 669 -10.58 -16.21 -14.06
N LEU A 670 -9.60 -15.37 -13.74
CA LEU A 670 -9.02 -15.22 -12.41
C LEU A 670 -9.47 -13.90 -11.78
N THR A 671 -9.41 -13.83 -10.45
CA THR A 671 -9.67 -12.60 -9.67
C THR A 671 -8.41 -12.27 -8.92
N ALA A 672 -7.92 -11.04 -9.01
CA ALA A 672 -6.75 -10.57 -8.28
C ALA A 672 -7.06 -10.45 -6.78
N ASP A 673 -7.07 -11.58 -6.07
CA ASP A 673 -7.14 -11.66 -4.59
C ASP A 673 -5.81 -12.10 -3.95
N ARG A 674 -4.85 -12.52 -4.78
CA ARG A 674 -3.46 -12.83 -4.50
C ARG A 674 -2.66 -12.81 -5.81
N ASN A 675 -1.33 -12.93 -5.73
CA ASN A 675 -0.53 -13.22 -6.92
C ASN A 675 -0.86 -14.62 -7.46
N HIS A 676 -0.96 -14.73 -8.77
CA HIS A 676 -1.23 -15.97 -9.49
C HIS A 676 -0.11 -16.28 -10.48
N LYS A 677 0.09 -17.56 -10.79
CA LYS A 677 0.91 -17.98 -11.94
C LYS A 677 0.14 -18.97 -12.80
N VAL A 678 0.09 -18.74 -14.10
CA VAL A 678 -0.59 -19.61 -15.10
C VAL A 678 0.42 -20.11 -16.12
N VAL A 679 0.79 -21.39 -16.06
CA VAL A 679 1.64 -22.04 -17.07
C VAL A 679 0.77 -22.89 -17.98
N VAL A 680 0.85 -22.69 -19.29
CA VAL A 680 0.20 -23.54 -20.30
C VAL A 680 1.29 -24.27 -21.07
N ILE A 681 1.17 -25.60 -21.17
CA ILE A 681 2.13 -26.45 -21.89
C ILE A 681 1.43 -27.02 -23.13
N ILE A 682 1.94 -26.65 -24.30
CA ILE A 682 1.51 -27.16 -25.61
C ILE A 682 2.59 -28.12 -26.12
N ASP A 683 2.21 -29.28 -26.65
CA ASP A 683 3.17 -30.22 -27.28
C ASP A 683 2.44 -31.12 -28.29
N ASP A 684 3.15 -31.83 -29.17
CA ASP A 684 2.58 -32.92 -29.97
C ASP A 684 2.68 -34.28 -29.23
N LYS A 685 3.78 -34.53 -28.50
CA LYS A 685 3.97 -35.69 -27.61
C LYS A 685 3.61 -35.37 -26.14
N MET A 686 3.93 -36.25 -25.19
CA MET A 686 3.93 -35.86 -23.76
C MET A 686 5.25 -35.14 -23.45
N PRO A 687 5.23 -33.97 -22.80
CA PRO A 687 6.44 -33.22 -22.47
C PRO A 687 7.19 -33.91 -21.33
N VAL A 688 8.53 -33.84 -21.38
CA VAL A 688 9.44 -34.37 -20.37
C VAL A 688 9.88 -33.28 -19.39
N ASN A 689 10.31 -33.68 -18.20
CA ASN A 689 10.84 -32.81 -17.15
C ASN A 689 9.90 -31.63 -16.82
N VAL A 690 8.65 -31.94 -16.47
CA VAL A 690 7.62 -30.93 -16.14
C VAL A 690 7.73 -30.54 -14.67
N ASP A 691 8.29 -29.34 -14.44
CA ASP A 691 8.19 -28.56 -13.22
C ASP A 691 6.77 -27.97 -13.08
N ILE A 692 6.05 -28.38 -12.02
CA ILE A 692 4.68 -27.97 -11.68
C ILE A 692 4.69 -26.88 -10.59
N ASP A 693 5.46 -27.06 -9.52
CA ASP A 693 5.41 -26.17 -8.34
C ASP A 693 6.25 -24.88 -8.48
N GLY A 694 7.22 -24.87 -9.40
CA GLY A 694 8.07 -23.74 -9.73
C GLY A 694 9.43 -23.72 -9.03
N ASP A 695 9.85 -24.76 -8.29
CA ASP A 695 11.14 -24.78 -7.59
C ASP A 695 12.37 -24.99 -8.51
N GLY A 696 12.15 -25.30 -9.79
CA GLY A 696 13.20 -25.49 -10.79
C GLY A 696 13.70 -26.94 -10.92
N LYS A 697 13.04 -27.89 -10.27
CA LYS A 697 13.16 -29.34 -10.54
C LYS A 697 11.90 -29.87 -11.24
N PRO A 698 11.99 -30.96 -12.02
CA PRO A 698 10.81 -31.59 -12.60
C PRO A 698 10.07 -32.46 -11.57
N ASP A 699 8.75 -32.36 -11.53
CA ASP A 699 7.88 -33.20 -10.69
C ASP A 699 7.47 -34.49 -11.42
N ILE A 700 7.10 -34.35 -12.70
CA ILE A 700 6.55 -35.45 -13.52
C ILE A 700 7.25 -35.55 -14.88
N ASN A 701 7.11 -36.73 -15.48
CA ASN A 701 7.72 -37.13 -16.74
C ASN A 701 9.25 -36.93 -16.74
N ILE A 702 9.88 -37.31 -15.63
CA ILE A 702 11.29 -37.03 -15.36
C ILE A 702 12.17 -37.91 -16.26
N ASP A 703 12.99 -37.27 -17.08
CA ASP A 703 13.98 -37.89 -17.98
C ASP A 703 15.36 -37.71 -17.32
N VAL A 704 15.97 -38.83 -16.89
CA VAL A 704 17.14 -38.85 -16.00
C VAL A 704 18.43 -39.12 -16.79
N ASP A 705 18.38 -39.94 -17.85
CA ASP A 705 19.54 -40.21 -18.70
C ASP A 705 19.72 -39.24 -19.89
N GLY A 706 18.65 -38.52 -20.26
CA GLY A 706 18.65 -37.47 -21.27
C GLY A 706 18.29 -37.92 -22.69
N ASP A 707 17.70 -39.10 -22.89
CA ASP A 707 17.31 -39.60 -24.24
C ASP A 707 16.02 -38.94 -24.82
N GLY A 708 15.25 -38.21 -24.00
CA GLY A 708 14.02 -37.55 -24.40
C GLY A 708 12.73 -38.34 -24.14
N ILE A 709 12.81 -39.43 -23.36
CA ILE A 709 11.72 -40.28 -22.87
C ILE A 709 11.70 -40.24 -21.32
N PRO A 710 10.53 -40.19 -20.66
CA PRO A 710 10.47 -40.27 -19.20
C PRO A 710 11.01 -41.59 -18.63
N ASP A 711 11.93 -41.46 -17.67
CA ASP A 711 12.50 -42.53 -16.87
C ASP A 711 11.64 -42.85 -15.64
N VAL A 712 11.19 -41.82 -14.90
CA VAL A 712 10.43 -41.94 -13.63
C VAL A 712 9.32 -40.88 -13.53
N ASN A 713 8.40 -41.08 -12.58
CA ASN A 713 7.22 -40.24 -12.32
C ASN A 713 6.40 -39.97 -13.60
N ILE A 714 6.07 -41.04 -14.33
CA ILE A 714 5.47 -40.95 -15.67
C ILE A 714 3.95 -40.78 -15.58
N ASP A 715 3.45 -39.60 -15.94
CA ASP A 715 2.03 -39.26 -16.15
C ASP A 715 1.66 -39.60 -17.61
N THR A 716 0.62 -40.43 -17.81
CA THR A 716 0.19 -40.89 -19.14
C THR A 716 -1.17 -40.39 -19.61
N ASP A 717 -1.99 -39.79 -18.73
CA ASP A 717 -3.29 -39.20 -19.12
C ASP A 717 -3.34 -37.65 -19.05
N GLY A 718 -2.40 -37.04 -18.33
CA GLY A 718 -2.19 -35.61 -18.19
C GLY A 718 -2.90 -34.98 -16.99
N ASP A 719 -3.21 -35.75 -15.94
CA ASP A 719 -3.84 -35.22 -14.71
C ASP A 719 -2.88 -34.53 -13.73
N GLY A 720 -1.57 -34.71 -13.90
CA GLY A 720 -0.53 -34.19 -13.02
C GLY A 720 -0.04 -35.18 -11.96
N VAL A 721 -0.52 -36.44 -11.97
CA VAL A 721 -0.12 -37.50 -11.06
C VAL A 721 0.57 -38.63 -11.84
N PRO A 722 1.75 -39.14 -11.38
CA PRO A 722 2.38 -40.30 -11.99
C PRO A 722 1.52 -41.57 -12.00
N ASP A 723 1.30 -42.14 -13.20
CA ASP A 723 0.67 -43.44 -13.42
C ASP A 723 1.65 -44.61 -13.22
N TYR A 724 2.90 -44.44 -13.68
CA TYR A 724 3.91 -45.50 -13.78
C TYR A 724 5.27 -45.05 -13.26
N LYS A 725 6.04 -46.03 -12.76
CA LYS A 725 7.41 -45.84 -12.25
C LYS A 725 7.50 -44.66 -11.27
N ILE A 726 6.68 -44.71 -10.22
CA ILE A 726 6.62 -43.66 -9.21
C ILE A 726 7.92 -43.70 -8.40
N ASP A 727 8.59 -42.56 -8.29
CA ASP A 727 9.72 -42.29 -7.41
C ASP A 727 9.24 -41.29 -6.35
N ALA A 728 8.95 -41.80 -5.15
CA ALA A 728 8.28 -41.05 -4.10
C ALA A 728 9.22 -40.39 -3.08
N ASP A 729 10.53 -40.68 -3.11
CA ASP A 729 11.55 -40.02 -2.28
C ASP A 729 12.52 -39.12 -3.07
N GLY A 730 12.46 -39.17 -4.40
CA GLY A 730 13.22 -38.31 -5.31
C GLY A 730 14.65 -38.80 -5.56
N ASN A 731 14.93 -40.09 -5.44
CA ASN A 731 16.29 -40.64 -5.58
C ASN A 731 16.71 -40.99 -7.01
N GLY A 732 15.78 -40.99 -7.97
CA GLY A 732 15.99 -41.32 -9.39
C GLY A 732 15.75 -42.79 -9.73
N ILE A 733 15.09 -43.55 -8.87
CA ILE A 733 14.77 -44.98 -9.04
C ILE A 733 13.29 -45.21 -8.67
N PRO A 734 12.52 -45.99 -9.45
CA PRO A 734 11.14 -46.32 -9.10
C PRO A 734 11.04 -47.12 -7.78
N ASP A 735 10.04 -46.78 -6.96
CA ASP A 735 9.66 -47.47 -5.71
C ASP A 735 9.50 -49.01 -5.92
N ASP A 736 9.00 -49.44 -7.09
CA ASP A 736 8.77 -50.85 -7.41
C ASP A 736 10.01 -51.59 -7.96
N GLU A 737 11.06 -50.87 -8.33
CA GLU A 737 12.37 -51.43 -8.67
C GLU A 737 13.28 -51.58 -7.43
N GLU A 738 13.14 -50.72 -6.41
CA GLU A 738 13.86 -50.81 -5.12
C GLU A 738 13.70 -52.19 -4.43
N GLU A 739 12.48 -52.72 -4.33
CA GLU A 739 12.20 -53.93 -3.53
C GLU A 739 12.96 -55.17 -4.03
N ASN A 740 13.35 -55.18 -5.32
CA ASN A 740 14.13 -56.25 -5.95
C ASN A 740 15.65 -56.20 -5.68
N GLY A 741 16.19 -55.09 -5.15
CA GLY A 741 17.63 -54.95 -4.87
C GLY A 741 18.17 -55.88 -3.77
N SER A 742 17.29 -56.47 -2.96
CA SER A 742 17.62 -57.07 -1.66
C SER A 742 18.16 -58.53 -1.67
N ASN A 743 18.78 -59.01 -2.77
CA ASN A 743 19.28 -60.39 -2.86
C ASN A 743 20.66 -60.59 -3.53
N ALA A 744 21.70 -59.91 -3.02
CA ALA A 744 23.10 -60.25 -3.33
C ALA A 744 24.06 -59.93 -2.16
N GLY A 745 24.35 -60.91 -1.29
CA GLY A 745 25.36 -60.70 -0.23
C GLY A 745 25.33 -61.66 0.96
N GLY A 746 25.65 -62.93 0.76
CA GLY A 746 25.79 -63.91 1.85
C GLY A 746 27.24 -64.31 2.12
N ASP A 747 27.73 -64.09 3.34
CA ASP A 747 28.84 -64.86 3.98
C ASP A 747 28.80 -64.64 5.52
N PRO A 748 29.43 -65.49 6.38
CA PRO A 748 28.67 -66.04 7.51
C PRO A 748 29.44 -66.08 8.84
N ASN A 749 29.11 -65.20 9.79
CA ASN A 749 29.41 -65.44 11.20
C ASN A 749 28.46 -64.69 12.13
N GLY A 750 27.91 -65.39 13.12
CA GLY A 750 27.03 -64.82 14.14
C GLY A 750 27.60 -64.96 15.54
N THR A 751 27.57 -63.86 16.31
CA THR A 751 27.66 -63.84 17.77
C THR A 751 26.69 -62.78 18.27
N GLY A 752 25.78 -63.15 19.17
CA GLY A 752 24.56 -62.36 19.39
C GLY A 752 24.63 -61.30 20.48
N GLY A 753 23.63 -60.41 20.44
CA GLY A 753 22.75 -60.23 21.61
C GLY A 753 22.56 -58.81 22.15
N SER A 754 21.29 -58.37 22.16
CA SER A 754 20.76 -57.19 22.88
C SER A 754 21.17 -55.81 22.30
N SER A 755 20.30 -54.77 22.23
CA SER A 755 18.99 -54.55 22.87
C SER A 755 18.03 -53.63 22.07
N ILE A 756 16.77 -54.08 21.85
CA ILE A 756 15.48 -53.53 22.35
C ILE A 756 15.37 -51.98 22.52
N PRO A 757 14.28 -51.26 22.11
CA PRO A 757 13.11 -51.60 21.26
C PRO A 757 12.67 -50.51 20.22
N LYS A 758 11.44 -50.66 19.68
CA LYS A 758 10.72 -49.82 18.70
C LYS A 758 10.16 -48.47 19.21
N THR A 759 9.98 -47.55 18.26
CA THR A 759 8.82 -46.66 18.03
C THR A 759 8.54 -46.69 16.51
N GLY A 760 7.33 -46.69 15.95
CA GLY A 760 5.98 -46.60 16.52
C GLY A 760 5.49 -45.15 16.63
N ASP A 761 4.62 -44.62 15.77
CA ASP A 761 3.91 -45.22 14.62
C ASP A 761 3.82 -44.22 13.45
N SER A 762 3.96 -44.67 12.20
CA SER A 762 3.71 -43.88 10.99
C SER A 762 2.34 -44.19 10.40
N MET A 763 1.29 -43.52 10.88
CA MET A 763 -0.08 -43.77 10.42
C MET A 763 -0.89 -42.48 10.20
N ASN A 764 -1.64 -42.47 9.09
CA ASN A 764 -2.78 -41.59 8.78
C ASN A 764 -2.52 -40.19 8.18
N HIS A 765 -1.86 -40.10 7.01
CA HIS A 765 -2.12 -38.98 6.08
C HIS A 765 -3.62 -38.85 5.72
N TRP A 766 -4.35 -39.98 5.73
CA TRP A 766 -5.81 -40.04 5.60
C TRP A 766 -6.61 -39.26 6.68
N ALA A 767 -5.99 -38.78 7.75
CA ALA A 767 -6.66 -37.92 8.74
C ALA A 767 -6.85 -36.47 8.24
N LEU A 768 -5.94 -35.95 7.40
CA LEU A 768 -5.98 -34.56 6.93
C LEU A 768 -7.08 -34.33 5.89
N LEU A 769 -7.29 -35.28 4.98
CA LEU A 769 -8.38 -35.22 3.99
C LEU A 769 -9.77 -35.21 4.66
N ALA A 770 -9.93 -35.98 5.75
CA ALA A 770 -11.14 -35.99 6.57
C ALA A 770 -11.35 -34.67 7.34
N ALA A 771 -10.26 -34.01 7.77
CA ALA A 771 -10.33 -32.70 8.42
C ALA A 771 -10.77 -31.59 7.45
N LEU A 772 -10.25 -31.57 6.21
CA LEU A 772 -10.63 -30.59 5.18
C LEU A 772 -12.11 -30.69 4.79
N LEU A 773 -12.60 -31.91 4.57
CA LEU A 773 -14.03 -32.16 4.29
C LEU A 773 -14.93 -31.83 5.50
N GLY A 774 -14.43 -32.01 6.73
CA GLY A 774 -15.10 -31.55 7.95
C GLY A 774 -15.20 -30.03 8.07
N ALA A 775 -14.14 -29.30 7.70
CA ALA A 775 -14.12 -27.84 7.74
C ALA A 775 -15.11 -27.20 6.74
N LEU A 776 -15.18 -27.74 5.52
CA LEU A 776 -16.16 -27.32 4.51
C LEU A 776 -17.62 -27.56 4.96
N ALA A 777 -17.88 -28.64 5.69
CA ALA A 777 -19.20 -28.89 6.28
C ALA A 777 -19.57 -27.88 7.39
N MET A 778 -18.60 -27.41 8.19
CA MET A 778 -18.85 -26.35 9.18
C MET A 778 -19.03 -24.97 8.56
N LEU A 779 -18.29 -24.61 7.51
CA LEU A 779 -18.48 -23.36 6.77
C LEU A 779 -19.89 -23.27 6.15
N GLY A 780 -20.40 -24.39 5.61
CA GLY A 780 -21.79 -24.49 5.15
C GLY A 780 -22.83 -24.27 6.27
N ALA A 781 -22.54 -24.73 7.49
CA ALA A 781 -23.42 -24.52 8.65
C ALA A 781 -23.41 -23.06 9.14
N ILE A 782 -22.25 -22.40 9.14
CA ILE A 782 -22.09 -20.99 9.56
C ILE A 782 -22.84 -20.04 8.60
N LEU A 783 -22.70 -20.25 7.28
CA LEU A 783 -23.45 -19.50 6.27
C LEU A 783 -24.96 -19.78 6.31
N GLY A 784 -25.36 -21.01 6.67
CA GLY A 784 -26.77 -21.37 6.87
C GLY A 784 -27.45 -20.64 8.03
N TYR A 785 -26.73 -20.29 9.09
CA TYR A 785 -27.32 -19.72 10.31
C TYR A 785 -27.67 -18.22 10.18
N ARG A 786 -26.92 -17.44 9.39
CA ARG A 786 -27.15 -16.00 9.20
C ARG A 786 -28.46 -15.64 8.45
N ARG A 787 -29.24 -16.62 7.98
CA ARG A 787 -30.49 -16.37 7.22
C ARG A 787 -31.79 -16.76 7.95
N LYS A 788 -31.77 -16.96 9.28
CA LYS A 788 -32.97 -17.35 10.04
C LYS A 788 -33.17 -16.72 11.43
N VAL A 789 -32.55 -15.56 11.71
CA VAL A 789 -32.90 -14.71 12.85
C VAL A 789 -33.17 -13.27 12.39
N SER A 790 -34.37 -13.06 11.85
CA SER A 790 -35.01 -11.75 11.69
C SER A 790 -36.51 -11.97 11.49
N LYS A 791 -37.33 -11.67 12.50
CA LYS A 791 -38.79 -11.76 12.50
C LYS A 791 -39.41 -11.04 13.71
#